data_AF-A0A815BAY7-F1
#
_entry.id   AF-A0A815BAY7-F1
#
_cell.length_a   1.000
_cell.length_b   1.000
_cell.length_c   1.000
_cell.angle_alpha   90.00
_cell.angle_beta   90.00
_cell.angle_gamma   90.00
#
_symmetry.space_group_name_H-M   'P 1'
#
loop_
_entity.id
_entity.type
_entity.pdbx_description
1 polymer ?
#
loop_
_entity_poly.entity_id
_entity_poly.type
_entity_poly.pdbx_seq_one_letter_code
_entity_poly.pdbx_strand_id
1 'polypeptide(L)'
;MNKSLYAALTLIVILAKLHANGAFNPDRTDYDAYGVKIAMNEDFLVLAQNKNDPPTFLIQFAPYNDTQTPLQCTTSHVNLTNSFIYTVVAGKSQPKNRTQFYFAGEFTNNHSGIIVGTVIYTRANITKSSYGNSSLKCSTSFVYHYQLIRNYGHQEYLILGVEPSGRYVYGFSNEFIFLFDSRNTSRIDIWNASLTWPDTSFIPHAVDIHQSFGVISGFINEGQNSTVKYGPMIYLINYDPSNNYPVVVDQYKPVATPGTWQDLLTNADANYYSAKYDMSVSINDYGDVLVGMQFINRVFLFSVNLTKSTKLNFVSRHTNGRTLGNGKSIAWLQNGIAALIVNVYTLDYVWTTSQVHIYGIQLNGYNSNSTPLSVFPNNHQKLPSTIGPVFLNIVSSPSSLALLDNRGRIIIFLPTLPGFYLTIQDTGTIPLVTTAQPCLPGTYKNQSGVHDCALCPAGTRNPGNFSTFCIPCSPNTFCPLASANEVPQTALQTVNQAIPYPKSPESVIFDEILIQNMFSIGSDRCLRISPLFWTLVVAGLAVLVMLIMGILKFFTKDPRGERVRSLLKCIFRHTDLIGEGELWVGGLASFSVIVLVTFACIFSQNYVKQYPIETSSDSHFACDLSIRNAKFETSVQSLAIPLTDADQKMFDLLNNQEFILNVDFVNTIIKCDAISIEVLFGITWSTVRWLNCDNINYTLTLSIPLPYQHISVQIYIADIRTIGAIRVGLFGQEQSSENYALKQLNFYKSFHKNGNILARNLPVALSLTKVVNETLSIDGGDPIFSGIYIPTFTVDYNSLFFTEDQFIRSTLTLTTLTLVITETPYYVKNLQQPIAKPSEIVFQNLLFITVCLELFGLIFLSYKLLFKPFYLNVLKKYRDGRHHESVEKQNLNEHIISFDEVQSISF
;
A
#
# COMPACT_ATOMS: atom_id res chain seq x y z
N MET A 1 -22.38 52.76 50.83
CA MET A 1 -20.97 52.85 51.27
C MET A 1 -20.05 51.76 50.71
N ASN A 2 -20.48 50.48 50.59
CA ASN A 2 -19.59 49.39 50.14
C ASN A 2 -19.18 49.37 48.65
N LYS A 3 -19.94 49.96 47.71
CA LYS A 3 -19.54 50.00 46.28
C LYS A 3 -18.40 50.97 46.00
N SER A 4 -18.31 52.07 46.75
CA SER A 4 -17.22 53.04 46.65
C SER A 4 -15.91 52.49 47.20
N LEU A 5 -15.98 51.69 48.28
CA LEU A 5 -14.80 51.06 48.86
C LEU A 5 -14.25 49.96 47.94
N TYR A 6 -15.14 49.19 47.29
CA TYR A 6 -14.74 48.18 46.30
C TYR A 6 -14.14 48.83 45.04
N ALA A 7 -14.75 49.89 44.51
CA ALA A 7 -14.20 50.63 43.38
C ALA A 7 -12.85 51.27 43.72
N ALA A 8 -12.69 51.82 44.93
CA ALA A 8 -11.42 52.37 45.41
C ALA A 8 -10.36 51.28 45.63
N LEU A 9 -10.72 50.11 46.20
CA LEU A 9 -9.78 49.00 46.34
C LEU A 9 -9.36 48.44 44.98
N THR A 10 -10.30 48.35 44.03
CA THR A 10 -10.01 47.87 42.67
C THR A 10 -9.12 48.88 41.94
N LEU A 11 -9.40 50.18 42.11
CA LEU A 11 -8.56 51.25 41.57
C LEU A 11 -7.19 51.27 42.24
N ILE A 12 -7.07 50.98 43.54
CA ILE A 12 -5.79 50.89 44.26
C ILE A 12 -5.02 49.63 43.85
N VAL A 13 -5.69 48.50 43.58
CA VAL A 13 -5.03 47.29 43.05
C VAL A 13 -4.59 47.48 41.59
N ILE A 14 -5.39 48.18 40.79
CA ILE A 14 -5.05 48.56 39.41
C ILE A 14 -3.93 49.61 39.41
N LEU A 15 -3.99 50.62 40.29
CA LEU A 15 -2.94 51.62 40.47
C LEU A 15 -1.68 51.02 41.07
N ALA A 16 -1.76 50.05 41.99
CA ALA A 16 -0.60 49.33 42.52
C ALA A 16 0.04 48.43 41.46
N LYS A 17 -0.74 47.88 40.52
CA LYS A 17 -0.21 47.22 39.31
C LYS A 17 0.37 48.21 38.29
N LEU A 18 -0.15 49.44 38.21
CA LEU A 18 0.35 50.50 37.31
C LEU A 18 1.53 51.28 37.89
N HIS A 19 1.73 51.31 39.22
CA HIS A 19 2.83 51.99 39.92
C HIS A 19 4.00 51.07 40.25
N ALA A 20 3.86 49.76 40.04
CA ALA A 20 5.02 48.91 39.90
C ALA A 20 5.65 49.23 38.54
N ASN A 21 6.66 50.13 38.52
CA ASN A 21 7.77 49.99 37.58
C ASN A 21 8.34 48.58 37.80
N GLY A 22 7.72 47.61 37.16
CA GLY A 22 7.84 46.20 37.51
C GLY A 22 9.25 45.76 37.16
N ALA A 23 10.01 45.35 38.17
CA ALA A 23 11.26 44.63 37.94
C ALA A 23 10.97 43.45 36.99
N PHE A 24 11.68 43.39 35.87
CA PHE A 24 11.59 42.28 34.93
C PHE A 24 12.03 40.98 35.62
N ASN A 25 11.11 40.03 35.76
CA ASN A 25 11.35 38.76 36.42
C ASN A 25 11.16 37.57 35.45
N PRO A 26 12.16 37.27 34.61
CA PRO A 26 12.06 36.24 33.59
C PRO A 26 12.12 34.83 34.19
N ASP A 27 11.50 33.88 33.51
CA ASP A 27 11.74 32.46 33.78
C ASP A 27 13.16 32.08 33.31
N ARG A 28 14.06 31.93 34.28
CA ARG A 28 15.47 31.53 34.05
C ARG A 28 15.64 30.05 33.66
N THR A 29 14.58 29.25 33.75
CA THR A 29 14.58 27.83 33.39
C THR A 29 14.08 27.57 31.97
N ASP A 30 13.39 28.56 31.37
CA ASP A 30 12.91 28.49 29.99
C ASP A 30 14.01 28.89 28.99
N TYR A 31 14.51 27.89 28.27
CA TYR A 31 15.51 28.07 27.22
C TYR A 31 14.97 28.76 25.96
N ASP A 32 13.64 28.86 25.82
CA ASP A 32 12.96 29.48 24.68
C ASP A 32 12.59 30.94 24.96
N ALA A 33 12.38 31.31 26.23
CA ALA A 33 11.90 32.63 26.64
C ALA A 33 12.67 33.82 26.00
N TYR A 34 11.92 34.73 25.36
CA TYR A 34 12.39 36.00 24.78
C TYR A 34 13.41 35.88 23.63
N GLY A 35 13.68 34.70 23.08
CA GLY A 35 14.49 34.56 21.86
C GLY A 35 15.43 33.35 21.80
N VAL A 36 16.18 33.28 20.69
CA VAL A 36 17.08 32.17 20.37
C VAL A 36 18.42 32.32 21.07
N LYS A 37 18.70 31.44 22.04
CA LYS A 37 19.89 31.47 22.91
C LYS A 37 21.05 30.59 22.43
N ILE A 38 20.93 29.97 21.27
CA ILE A 38 21.92 29.04 20.70
C ILE A 38 22.38 29.56 19.33
N ALA A 39 23.68 29.45 19.05
CA ALA A 39 24.25 29.75 17.74
C ALA A 39 25.38 28.77 17.41
N MET A 40 25.62 28.54 16.12
CA MET A 40 26.63 27.59 15.65
C MET A 40 27.27 28.09 14.35
N ASN A 41 28.55 27.78 14.16
CA ASN A 41 29.26 27.89 12.88
C ASN A 41 30.23 26.71 12.70
N GLU A 42 31.15 26.77 11.73
CA GLU A 42 32.13 25.70 11.50
C GLU A 42 33.21 25.59 12.58
N ASP A 43 33.38 26.60 13.43
CA ASP A 43 34.45 26.67 14.42
C ASP A 43 33.97 26.41 15.86
N PHE A 44 32.74 26.80 16.20
CA PHE A 44 32.17 26.58 17.52
C PHE A 44 30.63 26.64 17.54
N LEU A 45 30.07 26.05 18.59
CA LEU A 45 28.68 26.18 19.02
C LEU A 45 28.66 26.91 20.36
N VAL A 46 27.70 27.80 20.56
CA VAL A 46 27.49 28.53 21.82
C VAL A 46 26.03 28.45 22.26
N LEU A 47 25.80 28.25 23.55
CA LEU A 47 24.50 28.31 24.22
C LEU A 47 24.60 29.26 25.41
N ALA A 48 23.75 30.29 25.47
CA ALA A 48 23.56 31.10 26.67
C ALA A 48 22.64 30.39 27.67
N GLN A 49 23.07 30.35 28.93
CA GLN A 49 22.36 29.73 30.04
C GLN A 49 22.06 30.77 31.12
N ASN A 50 20.79 31.14 31.27
CA ASN A 50 20.33 32.13 32.25
C ASN A 50 20.05 31.54 33.64
N LYS A 51 20.21 30.22 33.80
CA LYS A 51 20.01 29.49 35.07
C LYS A 51 20.95 29.99 36.17
N ASN A 52 22.15 30.44 35.80
CA ASN A 52 23.15 30.97 36.72
C ASN A 52 23.11 32.50 36.74
N ASP A 53 23.64 33.09 37.81
CA ASP A 53 23.87 34.53 37.90
C ASP A 53 25.34 34.81 38.30
N PRO A 54 26.16 35.41 37.42
CA PRO A 54 25.83 35.90 36.07
C PRO A 54 25.51 34.76 35.08
N PRO A 55 24.80 35.06 33.97
CA PRO A 55 24.58 34.08 32.90
C PRO A 55 25.88 33.46 32.39
N THR A 56 25.82 32.17 32.06
CA THR A 56 26.97 31.40 31.57
C THR A 56 26.82 31.07 30.09
N PHE A 57 27.90 31.17 29.33
CA PHE A 57 27.97 30.71 27.95
C PHE A 57 28.66 29.35 27.91
N LEU A 58 27.90 28.34 27.50
CA LEU A 58 28.44 27.02 27.17
C LEU A 58 28.93 27.07 25.72
N ILE A 59 30.19 26.77 25.49
CA ILE A 59 30.83 26.80 24.18
C ILE A 59 31.44 25.42 23.90
N GLN A 60 31.16 24.88 22.73
CA GLN A 60 31.77 23.67 22.20
C GLN A 60 32.57 24.03 20.94
N PHE A 61 33.88 23.82 20.94
CA PHE A 61 34.70 24.06 19.74
C PHE A 61 34.69 22.87 18.78
N ALA A 62 34.90 23.16 17.50
CA ALA A 62 35.19 22.18 16.47
C ALA A 62 36.66 21.68 16.55
N PRO A 63 36.95 20.43 16.12
CA PRO A 63 36.00 19.45 15.58
C PRO A 63 35.08 18.92 16.68
N TYR A 64 33.78 18.91 16.40
CA TYR A 64 32.75 18.53 17.37
C TYR A 64 32.83 17.06 17.83
N ASN A 65 33.64 16.23 17.16
CA ASN A 65 33.78 14.80 17.41
C ASN A 65 34.91 14.43 18.39
N ASP A 66 35.68 15.39 18.91
CA ASP A 66 36.75 15.08 19.87
C ASP A 66 36.18 14.90 21.28
N THR A 67 35.97 13.63 21.67
CA THR A 67 35.49 13.25 23.01
C THR A 67 36.63 12.98 23.99
N GLN A 68 37.89 12.98 23.56
CA GLN A 68 39.04 12.60 24.40
C GLN A 68 39.72 13.81 25.04
N THR A 69 39.59 14.99 24.45
CA THR A 69 39.94 16.25 25.10
C THR A 69 38.71 17.16 25.13
N PRO A 70 38.21 17.58 26.30
CA PRO A 70 37.06 18.48 26.34
C PRO A 70 37.48 19.83 25.73
N LEU A 71 37.16 20.01 24.45
CA LEU A 71 37.06 21.31 23.78
C LEU A 71 35.74 22.01 24.14
N GLN A 72 35.14 21.62 25.27
CA GLN A 72 34.00 22.25 25.88
C GLN A 72 34.48 23.24 26.92
N CYS A 73 33.90 24.43 26.91
CA CYS A 73 34.18 25.44 27.88
C CYS A 73 32.93 26.14 28.34
N THR A 74 32.87 26.46 29.63
CA THR A 74 31.85 27.34 30.19
C THR A 74 32.53 28.60 30.68
N THR A 75 32.00 29.74 30.29
CA THR A 75 32.56 31.05 30.64
C THR A 75 31.43 32.00 31.04
N SER A 76 31.72 32.97 31.90
CA SER A 76 30.79 34.02 32.31
C SER A 76 31.56 35.30 32.59
N HIS A 77 30.85 36.42 32.56
CA HIS A 77 31.44 37.73 32.85
C HIS A 77 30.91 38.27 34.17
N VAL A 78 31.81 38.60 35.10
CA VAL A 78 31.48 39.02 36.47
C VAL A 78 30.59 40.27 36.52
N ASN A 79 30.69 41.15 35.50
CA ASN A 79 29.88 42.38 35.43
C ASN A 79 28.46 42.17 34.87
N LEU A 80 28.10 40.95 34.46
CA LEU A 80 26.76 40.61 33.96
C LEU A 80 25.86 40.04 35.07
N THR A 81 26.09 40.41 36.33
CA THR A 81 25.22 39.99 37.44
C THR A 81 23.83 40.63 37.33
N ASN A 82 22.80 39.91 37.72
CA ASN A 82 21.40 40.27 37.53
C ASN A 82 21.06 40.58 36.07
N SER A 83 21.66 39.87 35.11
CA SER A 83 21.28 40.00 33.70
C SER A 83 20.55 38.76 33.18
N PHE A 84 19.80 38.95 32.11
CA PHE A 84 19.14 37.89 31.36
C PHE A 84 19.46 38.05 29.87
N ILE A 85 19.98 36.99 29.25
CA ILE A 85 20.33 36.99 27.83
C ILE A 85 19.12 36.52 27.01
N TYR A 86 18.68 37.34 26.06
CA TYR A 86 17.59 37.02 25.14
C TYR A 86 18.07 36.17 23.98
N THR A 87 19.18 36.59 23.36
CA THR A 87 19.63 35.99 22.11
C THR A 87 21.14 35.97 21.99
N VAL A 88 21.65 34.96 21.27
CA VAL A 88 23.04 34.80 20.90
C VAL A 88 23.15 34.55 19.41
N VAL A 89 24.09 35.20 18.74
CA VAL A 89 24.35 35.03 17.30
C VAL A 89 25.84 34.92 17.01
N ALA A 90 26.19 34.19 15.96
CA ALA A 90 27.55 34.04 15.46
C ALA A 90 27.55 34.09 13.93
N GLY A 91 28.54 34.77 13.33
CA GLY A 91 28.72 34.78 11.88
C GLY A 91 29.00 33.36 11.35
N LYS A 92 28.37 33.02 10.22
CA LYS A 92 28.44 31.69 9.59
C LYS A 92 29.84 31.34 9.05
N SER A 93 30.61 32.34 8.60
CA SER A 93 31.92 32.18 7.95
C SER A 93 32.96 33.14 8.57
N GLN A 94 33.42 32.81 9.78
CA GLN A 94 34.40 33.60 10.50
C GLN A 94 35.84 33.14 10.21
N PRO A 95 36.85 34.03 10.36
CA PRO A 95 38.25 33.65 10.22
C PRO A 95 38.71 32.79 11.42
N LYS A 96 39.32 31.63 11.13
CA LYS A 96 39.79 30.64 12.13
C LYS A 96 40.71 31.19 13.24
N ASN A 97 41.41 32.29 12.99
CA ASN A 97 42.36 32.87 13.94
C ASN A 97 41.67 33.75 15.01
N ARG A 98 40.44 34.18 14.77
CA ARG A 98 39.67 35.04 15.67
C ARG A 98 38.19 34.74 15.47
N THR A 99 37.64 33.98 16.41
CA THR A 99 36.22 33.65 16.44
C THR A 99 35.52 34.50 17.48
N GLN A 100 34.30 34.94 17.20
CA GLN A 100 33.52 35.79 18.09
C GLN A 100 32.03 35.46 17.99
N PHE A 101 31.32 35.66 19.08
CA PHE A 101 29.87 35.63 19.12
C PHE A 101 29.34 36.88 19.81
N TYR A 102 28.06 37.13 19.61
CA TYR A 102 27.38 38.30 20.11
C TYR A 102 26.17 37.88 20.91
N PHE A 103 25.82 38.70 21.88
CA PHE A 103 24.66 38.48 22.71
C PHE A 103 23.94 39.80 22.99
N ALA A 104 22.63 39.70 23.17
CA ALA A 104 21.81 40.79 23.67
C ALA A 104 20.92 40.32 24.82
N GLY A 105 20.66 41.22 25.75
CA GLY A 105 19.88 40.95 26.95
C GLY A 105 19.55 42.23 27.69
N GLU A 106 19.13 42.10 28.94
CA GLU A 106 18.92 43.25 29.83
C GLU A 106 19.26 42.91 31.27
N PHE A 107 19.37 43.93 32.11
CA PHE A 107 19.42 43.73 33.57
C PHE A 107 18.02 43.51 34.14
N THR A 108 17.87 42.48 34.97
CA THR A 108 16.63 42.10 35.66
C THR A 108 16.39 42.92 36.95
N ASN A 109 17.37 43.72 37.38
CA ASN A 109 17.23 44.60 38.54
C ASN A 109 16.72 45.99 38.12
N ASN A 110 16.54 46.91 39.08
CA ASN A 110 16.05 48.27 38.80
C ASN A 110 16.99 49.14 37.92
N HIS A 111 18.12 48.62 37.43
CA HIS A 111 18.95 49.31 36.44
C HIS A 111 18.41 49.02 35.05
N SER A 112 17.51 49.87 34.55
CA SER A 112 16.99 49.80 33.19
C SER A 112 18.13 49.96 32.18
N GLY A 113 18.45 48.92 31.43
CA GLY A 113 19.45 49.00 30.38
C GLY A 113 19.57 47.70 29.58
N ILE A 114 19.50 47.85 28.27
CA ILE A 114 19.71 46.76 27.32
C ILE A 114 21.23 46.57 27.18
N ILE A 115 21.66 45.32 27.27
CA ILE A 115 23.04 44.90 27.18
C ILE A 115 23.24 44.36 25.77
N VAL A 116 24.23 44.90 25.06
CA VAL A 116 24.71 44.34 23.80
C VAL A 116 26.18 44.04 23.97
N GLY A 117 26.57 42.80 23.75
CA GLY A 117 27.94 42.36 23.96
C GLY A 117 28.50 41.51 22.84
N THR A 118 29.83 41.48 22.78
CA THR A 118 30.62 40.60 21.95
C THR A 118 31.64 39.87 22.82
N VAL A 119 31.84 38.60 22.52
CA VAL A 119 32.86 37.76 23.15
C VAL A 119 33.81 37.32 22.06
N ILE A 120 35.07 37.69 22.20
CA ILE A 120 36.12 37.37 21.24
C ILE A 120 37.01 36.28 21.82
N TYR A 121 37.18 35.21 21.07
CA TYR A 121 38.13 34.15 21.33
C TYR A 121 39.32 34.29 20.40
N THR A 122 40.50 34.52 20.98
CA THR A 122 41.77 34.48 20.26
C THR A 122 42.48 33.18 20.58
N ARG A 123 42.73 32.37 19.55
CA ARG A 123 43.53 31.15 19.66
C ARG A 123 45.01 31.54 19.81
N ALA A 124 45.40 32.10 20.96
CA ALA A 124 46.80 32.33 21.28
C ALA A 124 47.48 30.97 21.46
N ASN A 125 48.59 30.75 20.74
CA ASN A 125 49.41 29.53 20.69
C ASN A 125 49.15 28.54 21.83
N ILE A 126 48.35 27.51 21.56
CA ILE A 126 48.31 26.31 22.41
C ILE A 126 49.74 25.74 22.36
N THR A 127 50.56 26.11 23.34
CA THR A 127 51.83 25.43 23.56
C THR A 127 51.45 24.01 23.95
N LYS A 128 51.69 23.07 23.03
CA LYS A 128 51.68 21.64 23.36
C LYS A 128 52.67 21.45 24.50
N SER A 129 52.20 21.40 25.74
CA SER A 129 53.03 20.94 26.84
C SER A 129 53.33 19.47 26.56
N SER A 130 54.62 19.10 26.50
CA SER A 130 55.11 17.73 26.24
C SER A 130 54.73 16.70 27.31
N TYR A 131 53.78 17.00 28.19
CA TYR A 131 53.14 16.06 29.11
C TYR A 131 51.63 16.12 28.86
N GLY A 132 51.05 14.95 28.55
CA GLY A 132 49.76 14.80 27.87
C GLY A 132 48.52 15.10 28.72
N ASN A 133 48.41 16.32 29.24
CA ASN A 133 47.21 16.86 29.88
C ASN A 133 47.12 18.37 29.63
N SER A 134 47.07 18.80 28.37
CA SER A 134 46.71 20.18 28.04
C SER A 134 45.19 20.36 28.15
N SER A 135 44.68 20.56 29.36
CA SER A 135 43.32 21.07 29.55
C SER A 135 43.25 22.49 29.00
N LEU A 136 42.33 22.76 28.07
CA LEU A 136 42.09 24.11 27.56
C LEU A 136 41.55 24.96 28.73
N LYS A 137 42.36 25.83 29.33
CA LYS A 137 41.88 26.75 30.36
C LYS A 137 41.05 27.85 29.70
N CYS A 138 39.73 27.73 29.84
CA CYS A 138 38.73 28.57 29.21
C CYS A 138 38.86 30.05 29.61
N SER A 139 39.18 30.34 30.87
CA SER A 139 39.02 31.69 31.44
C SER A 139 40.00 32.75 30.90
N THR A 140 41.19 32.36 30.40
CA THR A 140 42.22 33.33 29.98
C THR A 140 42.17 33.69 28.50
N SER A 141 41.27 33.07 27.72
CA SER A 141 41.27 33.17 26.25
C SER A 141 40.08 33.95 25.67
N PHE A 142 39.11 34.35 26.50
CA PHE A 142 37.92 35.11 26.09
C PHE A 142 38.02 36.56 26.54
N VAL A 143 37.83 37.49 25.60
CA VAL A 143 37.74 38.91 25.86
C VAL A 143 36.28 39.34 25.68
N TYR A 144 35.72 39.93 26.73
CA TYR A 144 34.35 40.44 26.75
C TYR A 144 34.34 41.94 26.51
N HIS A 145 33.52 42.38 25.56
CA HIS A 145 33.16 43.78 25.40
C HIS A 145 31.64 43.89 25.41
N TYR A 146 31.08 44.84 26.14
CA TYR A 146 29.65 45.11 26.13
C TYR A 146 29.39 46.61 26.25
N GLN A 147 28.21 47.00 25.80
CA GLN A 147 27.70 48.35 25.83
C GLN A 147 26.28 48.34 26.39
N LEU A 148 25.90 49.47 26.98
CA LEU A 148 24.60 49.64 27.61
C LEU A 148 23.78 50.68 26.87
N ILE A 149 22.57 50.30 26.48
CA ILE A 149 21.59 51.19 25.89
C ILE A 149 20.55 51.52 26.97
N ARG A 150 20.62 52.74 27.53
CA ARG A 150 19.87 53.14 28.74
C ARG A 150 18.59 53.94 28.47
N ASN A 151 18.30 54.26 27.20
CA ASN A 151 17.20 55.15 26.83
C ASN A 151 15.91 54.41 26.45
N TYR A 152 15.91 53.08 26.50
CA TYR A 152 14.77 52.25 26.10
C TYR A 152 14.36 51.34 27.26
N GLY A 153 13.06 51.07 27.34
CA GLY A 153 12.50 50.15 28.34
C GLY A 153 12.77 48.69 28.01
N HIS A 154 12.04 47.80 28.69
CA HIS A 154 12.06 46.37 28.43
C HIS A 154 11.74 46.06 26.95
N GLN A 155 12.53 45.19 26.32
CA GLN A 155 12.38 44.82 24.91
C GLN A 155 12.21 43.30 24.75
N GLU A 156 10.97 42.83 24.81
CA GLU A 156 10.63 41.39 24.64
C GLU A 156 11.03 40.82 23.27
N TYR A 157 11.22 41.68 22.27
CA TYR A 157 11.37 41.33 20.86
C TYR A 157 12.70 41.74 20.25
N LEU A 158 13.70 42.00 21.09
CA LEU A 158 15.01 42.36 20.59
C LEU A 158 15.66 41.15 19.90
N ILE A 159 15.81 41.23 18.58
CA ILE A 159 16.47 40.19 17.78
C ILE A 159 17.80 40.70 17.24
N LEU A 160 18.77 39.79 17.13
CA LEU A 160 20.07 40.08 16.52
C LEU A 160 20.19 39.38 15.17
N GLY A 161 20.74 40.08 14.19
CA GLY A 161 21.24 39.53 12.95
C GLY A 161 22.73 39.82 12.81
N VAL A 162 23.50 38.87 12.28
CA VAL A 162 24.94 39.02 12.11
C VAL A 162 25.33 38.74 10.68
N GLU A 163 26.18 39.60 10.12
CA GLU A 163 26.76 39.38 8.80
C GLU A 163 27.56 38.05 8.78
N PRO A 164 27.60 37.29 7.66
CA PRO A 164 28.33 36.03 7.60
C PRO A 164 29.78 36.09 8.08
N SER A 165 30.50 37.19 7.84
CA SER A 165 31.89 37.39 8.28
C SER A 165 32.03 37.62 9.80
N GLY A 166 30.91 37.88 10.48
CA GLY A 166 30.87 38.25 11.88
C GLY A 166 31.38 39.66 12.16
N ARG A 167 31.53 40.54 11.16
CA ARG A 167 32.04 41.90 11.40
C ARG A 167 30.98 42.85 11.95
N TYR A 168 29.83 42.89 11.28
CA TYR A 168 28.71 43.76 11.62
C TYR A 168 27.57 42.95 12.23
N VAL A 169 27.00 43.50 13.30
CA VAL A 169 25.82 42.97 13.98
C VAL A 169 24.77 44.03 14.04
N TYR A 170 23.57 43.67 13.62
CA TYR A 170 22.40 44.52 13.64
C TYR A 170 21.45 44.02 14.71
N GLY A 171 20.97 44.92 15.56
CA GLY A 171 19.89 44.61 16.49
C GLY A 171 18.62 45.33 16.09
N PHE A 172 17.51 44.62 16.05
CA PHE A 172 16.21 45.13 15.64
C PHE A 172 15.21 45.05 16.79
N SER A 173 14.58 46.16 17.08
CA SER A 173 13.45 46.30 18.00
C SER A 173 12.34 47.14 17.33
N ASN A 174 11.17 47.17 17.95
CA ASN A 174 10.07 48.05 17.59
C ASN A 174 10.40 49.54 17.85
N GLU A 175 11.29 49.86 18.78
CA GLU A 175 11.62 51.25 19.18
C GLU A 175 12.93 51.76 18.56
N PHE A 176 13.93 50.90 18.41
CA PHE A 176 15.23 51.28 17.88
C PHE A 176 15.89 50.17 17.08
N ILE A 177 16.87 50.56 16.29
CA ILE A 177 17.76 49.65 15.58
C ILE A 177 19.18 50.12 15.85
N PHE A 178 20.11 49.18 15.97
CA PHE A 178 21.52 49.50 16.15
C PHE A 178 22.44 48.68 15.26
N LEU A 179 23.62 49.23 15.02
CA LEU A 179 24.76 48.58 14.37
C LEU A 179 25.95 48.54 15.34
N PHE A 180 26.48 47.33 15.54
CA PHE A 180 27.70 47.07 16.30
C PHE A 180 28.82 46.62 15.34
N ASP A 181 29.93 47.36 15.28
CA ASP A 181 31.14 46.96 14.55
C ASP A 181 32.15 46.28 15.47
N SER A 182 32.45 45.01 15.19
CA SER A 182 33.45 44.21 15.89
C SER A 182 34.87 44.79 15.94
N ARG A 183 35.21 45.69 15.00
CA ARG A 183 36.50 46.39 14.96
C ARG A 183 36.55 47.60 15.88
N ASN A 184 35.39 48.18 16.19
CA ASN A 184 35.26 49.33 17.07
C ASN A 184 34.24 49.05 18.18
N THR A 185 34.62 48.18 19.11
CA THR A 185 33.74 47.74 20.22
C THR A 185 33.35 48.86 21.20
N SER A 186 33.92 50.06 21.04
CA SER A 186 33.60 51.24 21.84
C SER A 186 32.39 52.03 21.33
N ARG A 187 31.96 51.81 20.08
CA ARG A 187 30.90 52.59 19.43
C ARG A 187 29.78 51.68 18.94
N ILE A 188 28.55 52.07 19.28
CA ILE A 188 27.32 51.51 18.69
C ILE A 188 26.60 52.68 18.03
N ASP A 189 26.27 52.52 16.75
CA ASP A 189 25.41 53.46 16.05
C ASP A 189 23.96 53.03 16.28
N ILE A 190 23.14 53.93 16.84
CA ILE A 190 21.75 53.66 17.22
C ILE A 190 20.87 54.70 16.53
N TRP A 191 19.78 54.26 15.94
CA TRP A 191 18.78 55.14 15.35
C TRP A 191 17.36 54.69 15.72
N ASN A 192 16.42 55.61 15.54
CA ASN A 192 15.00 55.35 15.80
C ASN A 192 14.45 54.39 14.74
N ALA A 193 13.71 53.38 15.18
CA ALA A 193 13.10 52.37 14.33
C ALA A 193 12.17 52.94 13.24
N SER A 194 11.52 54.09 13.51
CA SER A 194 10.66 54.81 12.55
C SER A 194 11.38 55.29 11.28
N LEU A 195 12.71 55.32 11.27
CA LEU A 195 13.51 55.65 10.08
C LEU A 195 13.65 54.46 9.12
N THR A 196 13.48 53.24 9.61
CA THR A 196 13.64 52.01 8.82
C THR A 196 12.29 51.35 8.54
N TRP A 197 11.39 51.27 9.53
CA TRP A 197 10.11 50.58 9.37
C TRP A 197 9.10 51.46 8.62
N PRO A 198 8.50 50.97 7.52
CA PRO A 198 7.39 51.65 6.87
C PRO A 198 6.17 51.82 7.80
N ASP A 199 5.98 50.86 8.70
CA ASP A 199 4.96 50.87 9.74
C ASP A 199 5.62 50.88 11.12
N THR A 200 5.37 51.92 11.91
CA THR A 200 5.96 52.10 13.24
C THR A 200 5.45 51.09 14.28
N SER A 201 4.41 50.33 13.96
CA SER A 201 3.88 49.25 14.81
C SER A 201 4.56 47.90 14.59
N PHE A 202 5.58 47.84 13.72
CA PHE A 202 6.27 46.58 13.41
C PHE A 202 7.00 46.00 14.63
N ILE A 203 6.70 44.75 14.93
CA ILE A 203 7.32 43.96 16.01
C ILE A 203 8.18 42.87 15.36
N PRO A 204 9.51 42.98 15.40
CA PRO A 204 10.40 41.99 14.77
C PRO A 204 10.48 40.70 15.60
N HIS A 205 10.44 39.53 14.95
CA HIS A 205 10.50 38.22 15.61
C HIS A 205 11.65 37.34 15.13
N ALA A 206 12.07 37.47 13.88
CA ALA A 206 13.22 36.71 13.36
C ALA A 206 13.94 37.48 12.26
N VAL A 207 15.25 37.26 12.17
CA VAL A 207 16.13 37.88 11.19
C VAL A 207 17.23 36.93 10.79
N ASP A 208 17.61 36.97 9.52
CA ASP A 208 18.91 36.46 9.06
C ASP A 208 19.49 37.47 8.06
N ILE A 209 20.82 37.53 8.01
CA ILE A 209 21.57 38.55 7.27
C ILE A 209 22.54 37.89 6.31
N HIS A 210 22.47 38.32 5.05
CA HIS A 210 23.46 38.08 4.02
C HIS A 210 24.41 39.29 3.90
N GLN A 211 25.48 39.18 3.11
CA GLN A 211 26.49 40.24 2.96
C GLN A 211 25.92 41.60 2.49
N SER A 212 24.87 41.59 1.67
CA SER A 212 24.30 42.80 1.04
C SER A 212 22.86 43.09 1.45
N PHE A 213 22.15 42.13 2.04
CA PHE A 213 20.73 42.25 2.37
C PHE A 213 20.39 41.40 3.59
N GLY A 214 19.22 41.63 4.17
CA GLY A 214 18.66 40.80 5.23
C GLY A 214 17.18 40.63 5.05
N VAL A 215 16.63 39.59 5.66
CA VAL A 215 15.20 39.34 5.69
C VAL A 215 14.75 39.31 7.15
N ILE A 216 13.70 40.06 7.44
CA ILE A 216 13.14 40.19 8.79
C ILE A 216 11.66 39.84 8.73
N SER A 217 11.20 39.00 9.64
CA SER A 217 9.80 38.66 9.81
C SER A 217 9.28 39.11 11.17
N GLY A 218 8.01 39.48 11.22
CA GLY A 218 7.38 40.03 12.41
C GLY A 218 5.89 40.29 12.22
N PHE A 219 5.32 41.13 13.09
CA PHE A 219 3.91 41.53 13.05
C PHE A 219 3.75 43.03 12.89
N ILE A 220 2.67 43.46 12.23
CA ILE A 220 2.18 44.84 12.19
C ILE A 220 0.78 44.91 12.81
N ASN A 221 0.38 46.07 13.33
CA ASN A 221 -0.95 46.29 13.87
C ASN A 221 -1.92 46.68 12.73
N GLU A 222 -2.99 45.89 12.54
CA GLU A 222 -3.98 46.10 11.46
C GLU A 222 -5.07 47.12 11.82
N GLY A 223 -4.96 47.76 13.00
CA GLY A 223 -5.90 48.77 13.47
C GLY A 223 -7.15 48.21 14.17
N GLN A 224 -7.95 49.10 14.76
CA GLN A 224 -9.05 48.72 15.67
C GLN A 224 -10.26 48.06 14.98
N ASN A 225 -10.43 48.23 13.67
CA ASN A 225 -11.59 47.72 12.92
C ASN A 225 -11.32 46.37 12.22
N SER A 226 -10.12 45.82 12.35
CA SER A 226 -9.78 44.51 11.78
C SER A 226 -10.23 43.38 12.72
N THR A 227 -10.72 42.28 12.16
CA THR A 227 -10.99 41.04 12.92
C THR A 227 -9.70 40.40 13.44
N VAL A 228 -8.57 40.68 12.79
CA VAL A 228 -7.22 40.26 13.19
C VAL A 228 -6.44 41.51 13.61
N LYS A 229 -6.13 41.63 14.90
CA LYS A 229 -5.43 42.82 15.45
C LYS A 229 -3.99 42.95 14.96
N TYR A 230 -3.29 41.83 14.80
CA TYR A 230 -1.89 41.80 14.32
C TYR A 230 -1.74 40.88 13.11
N GLY A 231 -1.23 41.45 12.02
CA GLY A 231 -0.96 40.76 10.76
C GLY A 231 0.53 40.47 10.59
N PRO A 232 0.91 39.29 10.07
CA PRO A 232 2.32 39.00 9.81
C PRO A 232 2.86 39.81 8.64
N MET A 233 4.16 40.11 8.70
CA MET A 233 4.87 40.84 7.68
C MET A 233 6.29 40.29 7.51
N ILE A 234 6.78 40.29 6.27
CA ILE A 234 8.16 39.96 5.92
C ILE A 234 8.74 41.15 5.18
N TYR A 235 9.86 41.68 5.66
CA TYR A 235 10.60 42.77 5.03
C TYR A 235 11.92 42.28 4.46
N LEU A 236 12.22 42.74 3.24
CA LEU A 236 13.55 42.67 2.65
C LEU A 236 14.26 43.99 2.92
N ILE A 237 15.45 43.90 3.51
CA ILE A 237 16.25 45.05 3.91
C ILE A 237 17.55 45.04 3.10
N ASN A 238 17.92 46.20 2.58
CA ASN A 238 19.20 46.40 1.91
C ASN A 238 20.18 47.10 2.86
N TYR A 239 21.41 46.58 2.94
CA TYR A 239 22.50 47.10 3.77
C TYR A 239 23.56 47.79 2.92
N ASP A 240 23.13 48.66 1.99
CA ASP A 240 24.06 49.43 1.17
C ASP A 240 24.96 50.31 2.07
N PRO A 241 26.29 50.15 2.02
CA PRO A 241 27.21 50.92 2.87
C PRO A 241 27.19 52.43 2.60
N SER A 242 26.56 52.88 1.51
CA SER A 242 26.30 54.31 1.26
C SER A 242 25.14 54.88 2.08
N ASN A 243 24.25 54.02 2.63
CA ASN A 243 23.16 54.43 3.49
C ASN A 243 23.61 54.47 4.96
N ASN A 244 23.17 55.51 5.68
CA ASN A 244 23.45 55.64 7.12
C ASN A 244 22.65 54.65 7.99
N TYR A 245 21.59 54.04 7.45
CA TYR A 245 20.71 53.09 8.14
C TYR A 245 20.15 52.05 7.15
N PRO A 246 19.75 50.85 7.61
CA PRO A 246 19.10 49.84 6.80
C PRO A 246 17.76 50.35 6.25
N VAL A 247 17.49 50.05 4.99
CA VAL A 247 16.27 50.49 4.29
C VAL A 247 15.47 49.28 3.84
N VAL A 248 14.17 49.28 4.12
CA VAL A 248 13.23 48.29 3.58
C VAL A 248 13.02 48.57 2.10
N VAL A 249 13.31 47.58 1.25
CA VAL A 249 13.23 47.70 -0.22
C VAL A 249 12.08 46.91 -0.83
N ASP A 250 11.58 45.91 -0.12
CA ASP A 250 10.39 45.15 -0.51
C ASP A 250 9.71 44.55 0.71
N GLN A 251 8.44 44.18 0.56
CA GLN A 251 7.63 43.61 1.63
C GLN A 251 6.69 42.53 1.11
N TYR A 252 6.40 41.55 1.96
CA TYR A 252 5.43 40.51 1.68
C TYR A 252 4.55 40.29 2.91
N LYS A 253 3.23 40.39 2.71
CA LYS A 253 2.21 40.16 3.75
C LYS A 253 1.64 38.75 3.61
N PRO A 254 2.01 37.79 4.48
CA PRO A 254 1.48 36.43 4.42
C PRO A 254 -0.01 36.39 4.73
N VAL A 255 -0.75 35.61 3.96
CA VAL A 255 -2.17 35.32 4.21
C VAL A 255 -2.28 33.96 4.87
N ALA A 256 -3.04 33.82 5.96
CA ALA A 256 -3.29 32.53 6.62
C ALA A 256 -4.00 31.53 5.68
N THR A 257 -4.05 30.24 6.03
CA THR A 257 -4.83 29.25 5.26
C THR A 257 -6.27 29.28 5.77
N PRO A 258 -7.26 29.61 4.92
CA PRO A 258 -8.66 29.56 5.35
C PRO A 258 -9.02 28.17 5.91
N GLY A 259 -9.58 28.12 7.12
CA GLY A 259 -10.18 26.90 7.67
C GLY A 259 -9.22 25.92 8.34
N THR A 260 -8.05 26.36 8.80
CA THR A 260 -7.26 25.65 9.82
C THR A 260 -7.64 26.14 11.21
N TRP A 261 -7.53 25.33 12.27
CA TRP A 261 -7.83 25.84 13.62
C TRP A 261 -6.82 26.90 14.06
N GLN A 262 -5.60 26.86 13.50
CA GLN A 262 -4.60 27.91 13.67
C GLN A 262 -5.02 29.25 13.02
N ASP A 263 -5.85 29.23 11.98
CA ASP A 263 -6.49 30.42 11.38
C ASP A 263 -7.57 31.02 12.31
N LEU A 264 -8.05 30.26 13.29
CA LEU A 264 -8.97 30.72 14.34
C LEU A 264 -8.22 31.33 15.54
N LEU A 265 -6.88 31.23 15.59
CA LEU A 265 -6.11 31.86 16.66
C LEU A 265 -6.20 33.37 16.48
N THR A 266 -6.79 34.04 17.47
CA THR A 266 -6.74 35.50 17.51
C THR A 266 -5.30 35.90 17.80
N ASN A 267 -4.64 36.60 16.86
CA ASN A 267 -3.33 37.20 17.09
C ASN A 267 -3.41 38.42 18.04
N ALA A 268 -4.40 38.51 18.92
CA ALA A 268 -4.75 39.71 19.67
C ALA A 268 -3.70 40.11 20.72
N ASP A 269 -2.89 39.15 21.15
CA ASP A 269 -1.83 39.25 22.15
C ASP A 269 -0.43 39.03 21.54
N ALA A 270 -0.27 39.20 20.22
CA ALA A 270 1.05 39.13 19.56
C ALA A 270 2.05 40.21 20.03
N ASN A 271 1.60 41.17 20.84
CA ASN A 271 2.41 42.19 21.49
C ASN A 271 2.92 41.80 22.89
N TYR A 272 2.69 40.56 23.32
CA TYR A 272 3.41 39.94 24.44
C TYR A 272 4.18 38.71 23.95
N TYR A 273 5.33 38.43 24.57
CA TYR A 273 6.11 37.24 24.25
C TYR A 273 5.27 35.97 24.47
N SER A 274 5.21 35.14 23.43
CA SER A 274 4.64 33.80 23.50
C SER A 274 5.26 32.95 22.41
N ALA A 275 5.67 31.73 22.78
CA ALA A 275 6.25 30.74 21.86
C ALA A 275 5.31 30.37 20.69
N LYS A 276 4.04 30.79 20.72
CA LYS A 276 3.13 30.65 19.57
C LYS A 276 3.45 31.55 18.40
N TYR A 277 4.02 32.71 18.67
CA TYR A 277 4.31 33.75 17.68
C TYR A 277 5.73 33.68 17.14
N ASP A 278 6.50 32.67 17.55
CA ASP A 278 7.84 32.48 17.04
C ASP A 278 7.85 32.30 15.53
N MET A 279 8.80 32.99 14.94
CA MET A 279 9.12 32.92 13.54
C MET A 279 10.58 32.52 13.41
N SER A 280 10.95 32.08 12.22
CA SER A 280 12.35 31.82 11.90
C SER A 280 12.65 32.28 10.49
N VAL A 281 13.88 32.76 10.27
CA VAL A 281 14.38 33.16 8.97
C VAL A 281 15.73 32.48 8.79
N SER A 282 15.97 31.91 7.61
CA SER A 282 17.27 31.36 7.26
C SER A 282 17.56 31.64 5.79
N ILE A 283 18.74 32.19 5.50
CA ILE A 283 19.24 32.53 4.17
C ILE A 283 20.41 31.60 3.82
N ASN A 284 20.36 31.00 2.63
CA ASN A 284 21.47 30.21 2.09
C ASN A 284 22.46 31.09 1.30
N ASP A 285 23.61 30.53 0.91
CA ASP A 285 24.66 31.26 0.17
C ASP A 285 24.24 31.65 -1.27
N TYR A 286 23.12 31.09 -1.78
CA TYR A 286 22.60 31.35 -3.12
C TYR A 286 21.52 32.44 -3.16
N GLY A 287 21.09 32.95 -1.99
CA GLY A 287 20.04 33.96 -1.88
C GLY A 287 18.62 33.41 -1.74
N ASP A 288 18.46 32.10 -1.53
CA ASP A 288 17.17 31.53 -1.17
C ASP A 288 16.92 31.70 0.33
N VAL A 289 15.69 32.07 0.66
CA VAL A 289 15.27 32.44 2.00
C VAL A 289 14.11 31.57 2.43
N LEU A 290 14.29 30.88 3.56
CA LEU A 290 13.20 30.22 4.25
C LEU A 290 12.66 31.16 5.31
N VAL A 291 11.34 31.27 5.38
CA VAL A 291 10.66 32.00 6.46
C VAL A 291 9.60 31.08 7.07
N GLY A 292 9.80 30.70 8.32
CA GLY A 292 8.92 29.85 9.10
C GLY A 292 7.99 30.69 9.98
N MET A 293 6.72 30.32 10.03
CA MET A 293 5.69 30.97 10.83
C MET A 293 4.78 29.92 11.48
N GLN A 294 4.99 29.69 12.76
CA GLN A 294 4.35 28.62 13.51
C GLN A 294 2.83 28.80 13.67
N PHE A 295 2.40 30.02 14.00
CA PHE A 295 0.98 30.36 14.21
C PHE A 295 0.11 30.19 12.96
N ILE A 296 0.67 30.16 11.74
CA ILE A 296 -0.05 29.82 10.50
C ILE A 296 0.39 28.47 9.92
N ASN A 297 1.23 27.73 10.64
CA ASN A 297 1.75 26.41 10.27
C ASN A 297 2.37 26.35 8.86
N ARG A 298 3.26 27.31 8.56
CA ARG A 298 3.82 27.46 7.21
C ARG A 298 5.31 27.75 7.22
N VAL A 299 5.97 27.26 6.18
CA VAL A 299 7.31 27.71 5.82
C VAL A 299 7.27 28.15 4.36
N PHE A 300 7.70 29.37 4.10
CA PHE A 300 7.75 30.00 2.79
C PHE A 300 9.16 29.92 2.22
N LEU A 301 9.27 29.68 0.92
CA LEU A 301 10.49 29.81 0.15
C LEU A 301 10.43 31.08 -0.69
N PHE A 302 11.43 31.93 -0.51
CA PHE A 302 11.68 33.07 -1.36
C PHE A 302 13.05 32.97 -2.02
N SER A 303 13.26 33.72 -3.10
CA SER A 303 14.55 33.87 -3.75
C SER A 303 14.86 35.36 -3.96
N VAL A 304 16.06 35.78 -3.55
CA VAL A 304 16.56 37.15 -3.64
C VAL A 304 17.77 37.17 -4.56
N ASN A 305 17.77 38.09 -5.53
CA ASN A 305 18.92 38.24 -6.42
C ASN A 305 20.10 38.90 -5.68
N LEU A 306 21.18 38.15 -5.49
CA LEU A 306 22.38 38.59 -4.76
C LEU A 306 23.02 39.88 -5.31
N THR A 307 22.90 40.14 -6.62
CA THR A 307 23.49 41.32 -7.28
C THR A 307 22.59 42.55 -7.20
N LYS A 308 21.27 42.35 -7.11
CA LYS A 308 20.25 43.39 -7.04
C LYS A 308 19.18 42.96 -6.05
N SER A 309 19.46 43.13 -4.77
CA SER A 309 18.62 42.71 -3.65
C SER A 309 17.41 43.64 -3.45
N THR A 310 16.61 43.89 -4.49
CA THR A 310 15.49 44.86 -4.46
C THR A 310 14.11 44.20 -4.36
N LYS A 311 14.01 42.88 -4.51
CA LYS A 311 12.72 42.18 -4.55
C LYS A 311 12.80 40.81 -3.89
N LEU A 312 11.78 40.48 -3.09
CA LEU A 312 11.56 39.19 -2.47
C LEU A 312 10.66 38.33 -3.37
N ASN A 313 11.24 37.44 -4.18
CA ASN A 313 10.45 36.62 -5.10
C ASN A 313 9.91 35.38 -4.41
N PHE A 314 8.58 35.26 -4.31
CA PHE A 314 7.94 34.05 -3.79
C PHE A 314 8.15 32.87 -4.75
N VAL A 315 8.67 31.75 -4.23
CA VAL A 315 8.92 30.53 -5.00
C VAL A 315 7.87 29.48 -4.68
N SER A 316 7.76 29.08 -3.41
CA SER A 316 6.85 28.04 -2.97
C SER A 316 6.51 28.16 -1.48
N ARG A 317 5.58 27.33 -1.01
CA ARG A 317 5.25 27.21 0.42
C ARG A 317 4.96 25.76 0.78
N HIS A 318 5.30 25.39 2.00
CA HIS A 318 4.95 24.12 2.59
C HIS A 318 4.02 24.32 3.79
N THR A 319 3.02 23.46 3.89
CA THR A 319 2.02 23.43 4.96
C THR A 319 1.81 21.98 5.36
N ASN A 320 1.93 21.69 6.66
CA ASN A 320 1.60 20.36 7.20
C ASN A 320 0.13 20.30 7.65
N GLY A 321 -0.35 19.08 7.89
CA GLY A 321 -1.73 18.82 8.32
C GLY A 321 -2.12 19.52 9.63
N ARG A 322 -3.39 19.37 10.02
CA ARG A 322 -4.02 20.18 11.07
C ARG A 322 -3.34 20.09 12.45
N THR A 323 -2.76 18.96 12.86
CA THR A 323 -2.24 18.75 14.23
C THR A 323 -0.73 18.91 14.39
N LEU A 324 -0.03 19.25 13.31
CA LEU A 324 1.40 19.50 13.28
C LEU A 324 1.63 21.00 13.08
N GLY A 325 2.58 21.59 13.79
CA GLY A 325 2.99 22.98 13.60
C GLY A 325 4.43 23.06 13.11
N ASN A 326 4.59 23.77 12.01
CA ASN A 326 5.84 23.98 11.30
C ASN A 326 6.29 25.43 11.41
N GLY A 327 7.60 25.66 11.31
CA GLY A 327 8.15 26.99 11.07
C GLY A 327 8.57 27.74 12.33
N LYS A 328 8.53 27.10 13.51
CA LYS A 328 9.15 27.65 14.72
C LYS A 328 10.63 27.96 14.50
N SER A 329 11.36 26.95 14.03
CA SER A 329 12.80 27.01 13.81
C SER A 329 13.14 26.25 12.55
N ILE A 330 13.94 26.88 11.69
CA ILE A 330 14.38 26.37 10.39
C ILE A 330 15.87 26.68 10.22
N ALA A 331 16.57 25.83 9.50
CA ALA A 331 17.99 26.01 9.25
C ALA A 331 18.37 25.50 7.86
N TRP A 332 19.22 26.24 7.16
CA TRP A 332 19.86 25.80 5.92
C TRP A 332 21.17 25.06 6.19
N LEU A 333 21.38 23.97 5.47
CA LEU A 333 22.68 23.32 5.30
C LEU A 333 23.15 23.50 3.84
N GLN A 334 24.39 23.13 3.57
CA GLN A 334 24.92 23.07 2.20
C GLN A 334 24.08 22.13 1.30
N ASN A 335 24.25 22.31 -0.02
CA ASN A 335 23.62 21.50 -1.07
C ASN A 335 22.08 21.60 -1.15
N GLY A 336 21.49 22.70 -0.68
CA GLY A 336 20.03 22.89 -0.75
C GLY A 336 19.25 22.03 0.25
N ILE A 337 19.91 21.55 1.30
CA ILE A 337 19.25 20.78 2.37
C ILE A 337 18.73 21.75 3.43
N ALA A 338 17.47 21.63 3.80
CA ALA A 338 16.85 22.41 4.87
C ALA A 338 16.34 21.49 5.98
N ALA A 339 16.48 21.94 7.22
CA ALA A 339 15.95 21.26 8.40
C ALA A 339 14.86 22.11 9.06
N LEU A 340 13.74 21.49 9.39
CA LEU A 340 12.56 22.14 9.97
C LEU A 340 12.15 21.42 11.26
N ILE A 341 11.90 22.17 12.35
CA ILE A 341 11.16 21.61 13.49
C ILE A 341 9.68 21.49 13.13
N VAL A 342 9.14 20.31 13.40
CA VAL A 342 7.73 19.98 13.35
C VAL A 342 7.27 19.54 14.74
N ASN A 343 6.44 20.34 15.37
CA ASN A 343 5.93 20.08 16.72
C ASN A 343 4.50 19.51 16.66
N VAL A 344 4.15 18.71 17.67
CA VAL A 344 2.77 18.26 17.93
C VAL A 344 2.20 19.09 19.07
N TYR A 345 0.98 19.57 18.88
CA TYR A 345 0.31 20.52 19.77
C TYR A 345 -0.94 19.92 20.41
N THR A 346 -1.19 20.29 21.66
CA THR A 346 -2.54 20.23 22.24
C THR A 346 -3.39 21.40 21.76
N LEU A 347 -4.71 21.35 22.01
CA LEU A 347 -5.62 22.48 21.73
C LEU A 347 -5.23 23.75 22.49
N ASP A 348 -4.56 23.62 23.63
CA ASP A 348 -4.08 24.73 24.47
C ASP A 348 -2.68 25.22 24.04
N TYR A 349 -2.19 24.81 22.87
CA TYR A 349 -0.89 25.16 22.32
C TYR A 349 0.32 24.71 23.16
N VAL A 350 0.19 23.58 23.86
CA VAL A 350 1.30 22.97 24.60
C VAL A 350 2.00 21.95 23.71
N TRP A 351 3.33 22.00 23.63
CA TRP A 351 4.12 21.05 22.85
C TRP A 351 4.29 19.74 23.60
N THR A 352 3.94 18.64 22.95
CA THR A 352 4.05 17.29 23.53
C THR A 352 5.26 16.53 23.00
N THR A 353 5.49 16.62 21.69
CA THR A 353 6.57 15.93 20.99
C THR A 353 7.02 16.73 19.77
N SER A 354 8.28 16.54 19.37
CA SER A 354 8.89 17.21 18.23
C SER A 354 9.57 16.22 17.30
N GLN A 355 9.57 16.55 16.02
CA GLN A 355 10.36 15.90 14.98
C GLN A 355 11.12 16.95 14.19
N VAL A 356 12.25 16.56 13.62
CA VAL A 356 13.04 17.36 12.68
C VAL A 356 12.89 16.74 11.32
N HIS A 357 12.30 17.49 10.38
CA HIS A 357 12.12 17.05 9.01
C HIS A 357 13.21 17.67 8.15
N ILE A 358 13.96 16.83 7.44
CA ILE A 358 15.05 17.26 6.56
C ILE A 358 14.59 17.13 5.11
N TYR A 359 14.61 18.24 4.39
CA TYR A 359 14.18 18.33 2.99
C TYR A 359 15.36 18.63 2.07
N GLY A 360 15.40 17.99 0.91
CA GLY A 360 16.24 18.41 -0.21
C GLY A 360 15.42 19.34 -1.11
N ILE A 361 15.70 20.64 -1.04
CA ILE A 361 14.97 21.64 -1.81
C ILE A 361 15.61 21.73 -3.21
N GLN A 362 14.84 21.33 -4.22
CA GLN A 362 15.25 21.41 -5.63
C GLN A 362 14.88 22.78 -6.23
N LEU A 363 15.40 23.07 -7.43
CA LEU A 363 15.19 24.34 -8.16
C LEU A 363 13.71 24.76 -8.31
N ASN A 364 12.78 23.80 -8.34
CA ASN A 364 11.34 24.06 -8.47
C ASN A 364 10.63 24.34 -7.12
N GLY A 365 11.39 24.42 -6.02
CA GLY A 365 10.90 24.66 -4.67
C GLY A 365 10.47 23.39 -3.93
N TYR A 366 9.85 23.59 -2.76
CA TYR A 366 9.27 22.52 -1.95
C TYR A 366 7.82 22.89 -1.55
N ASN A 367 6.92 21.90 -1.57
CA ASN A 367 5.48 22.10 -1.37
C ASN A 367 4.90 21.08 -0.37
N SER A 368 3.58 21.12 -0.16
CA SER A 368 2.90 20.19 0.77
C SER A 368 2.92 18.72 0.36
N ASN A 369 3.24 18.39 -0.90
CA ASN A 369 3.38 17.03 -1.39
C ASN A 369 4.84 16.54 -1.37
N SER A 370 5.79 17.41 -1.02
CA SER A 370 7.20 17.03 -0.91
C SER A 370 7.40 16.08 0.25
N THR A 371 8.07 14.96 0.00
CA THR A 371 8.49 14.01 1.04
C THR A 371 9.82 14.46 1.64
N PRO A 372 9.97 14.42 2.98
CA PRO A 372 11.27 14.67 3.59
C PRO A 372 12.26 13.58 3.18
N LEU A 373 13.53 13.96 3.01
CA LEU A 373 14.63 13.00 2.81
C LEU A 373 14.78 12.08 4.02
N SER A 374 14.58 12.66 5.22
CA SER A 374 14.60 11.92 6.47
C SER A 374 13.90 12.69 7.59
N VAL A 375 13.47 11.96 8.62
CA VAL A 375 12.87 12.52 9.83
C VAL A 375 13.63 12.00 11.05
N PHE A 376 13.84 12.87 12.04
CA PHE A 376 14.44 12.51 13.33
C PHE A 376 13.53 12.96 14.49
N PRO A 377 13.27 12.14 15.52
CA PRO A 377 13.62 10.73 15.63
C PRO A 377 12.77 9.84 14.69
N ASN A 378 13.31 8.68 14.32
CA ASN A 378 12.64 7.66 13.51
C ASN A 378 12.86 6.24 14.08
N ASN A 379 12.45 5.22 13.34
CA ASN A 379 12.57 3.81 13.73
C ASN A 379 14.02 3.33 13.92
N HIS A 380 15.02 3.95 13.29
CA HIS A 380 16.43 3.56 13.36
C HIS A 380 17.24 4.54 14.26
N GLN A 381 16.84 5.82 14.27
CA GLN A 381 17.44 6.91 15.04
C GLN A 381 16.53 7.28 16.22
N LYS A 382 16.64 6.53 17.32
CA LYS A 382 15.86 6.78 18.53
C LYS A 382 16.36 8.03 19.26
N LEU A 383 15.42 8.70 19.92
CA LEU A 383 15.74 9.77 20.85
C LEU A 383 16.33 9.17 22.14
N PRO A 384 17.54 9.56 22.58
CA PRO A 384 18.09 9.13 23.86
C PRO A 384 17.24 9.58 25.03
N SER A 385 17.19 8.80 26.12
CA SER A 385 16.42 9.15 27.33
C SER A 385 16.91 10.42 28.03
N THR A 386 18.15 10.82 27.78
CA THR A 386 18.76 12.05 28.29
C THR A 386 18.20 13.33 27.64
N ILE A 387 17.61 13.20 26.45
CA ILE A 387 17.03 14.31 25.67
C ILE A 387 15.51 14.37 25.87
N GLY A 388 14.99 15.57 26.07
CA GLY A 388 13.56 15.85 26.17
C GLY A 388 12.83 15.61 24.84
N PRO A 389 11.55 15.22 24.87
CA PRO A 389 10.78 14.91 23.65
C PRO A 389 10.42 16.14 22.81
N VAL A 390 10.71 17.35 23.31
CA VAL A 390 10.35 18.63 22.70
C VAL A 390 11.61 19.40 22.34
N PHE A 391 11.71 19.81 21.07
CA PHE A 391 12.80 20.59 20.52
C PHE A 391 12.41 22.07 20.42
N LEU A 392 13.28 22.94 20.93
CA LEU A 392 13.08 24.38 20.93
C LEU A 392 13.68 25.01 19.68
N ASN A 393 14.97 24.78 19.41
CA ASN A 393 15.69 25.48 18.36
C ASN A 393 16.57 24.55 17.54
N ILE A 394 16.68 24.85 16.23
CA ILE A 394 17.68 24.28 15.33
C ILE A 394 18.59 25.41 14.87
N VAL A 395 19.89 25.16 14.95
CA VAL A 395 20.89 26.00 14.32
C VAL A 395 21.80 25.14 13.46
N SER A 396 22.32 25.71 12.39
CA SER A 396 23.21 25.01 11.48
C SER A 396 24.54 25.74 11.33
N SER A 397 25.59 24.96 11.16
CA SER A 397 26.74 25.39 10.38
C SER A 397 26.49 25.01 8.91
N PRO A 398 27.30 25.50 7.96
CA PRO A 398 27.26 25.02 6.57
C PRO A 398 27.18 23.48 6.45
N SER A 399 27.90 22.75 7.30
CA SER A 399 28.02 21.29 7.22
C SER A 399 27.22 20.49 8.28
N SER A 400 26.99 21.07 9.46
CA SER A 400 26.49 20.38 10.65
C SER A 400 25.21 21.01 11.18
N LEU A 401 24.42 20.25 11.94
CA LEU A 401 23.17 20.70 12.54
C LEU A 401 23.23 20.54 14.05
N ALA A 402 22.67 21.46 14.83
CA ALA A 402 22.49 21.28 16.26
C ALA A 402 21.03 21.51 16.68
N LEU A 403 20.56 20.68 17.60
CA LEU A 403 19.23 20.74 18.19
C LEU A 403 19.32 21.06 19.67
N LEU A 404 18.49 21.99 20.14
CA LEU A 404 18.30 22.31 21.55
C LEU A 404 16.94 21.78 22.02
N ASP A 405 16.93 21.00 23.11
CA ASP A 405 15.70 20.49 23.73
C ASP A 405 15.16 21.44 24.81
N ASN A 406 13.96 21.14 25.31
CA ASN A 406 13.30 21.87 26.39
C ASN A 406 13.97 21.77 27.77
N ARG A 407 15.00 20.92 27.93
CA ARG A 407 15.79 20.75 29.15
C ARG A 407 17.16 21.43 29.05
N GLY A 408 17.46 22.12 27.95
CA GLY A 408 18.75 22.76 27.71
C GLY A 408 19.87 21.79 27.32
N ARG A 409 19.53 20.60 26.79
CA ARG A 409 20.47 19.63 26.24
C ARG A 409 20.60 19.82 24.73
N ILE A 410 21.78 19.48 24.21
CA ILE A 410 22.14 19.72 22.82
C ILE A 410 22.51 18.41 22.14
N ILE A 411 21.99 18.19 20.94
CA ILE A 411 22.44 17.13 20.01
C ILE A 411 23.11 17.81 18.81
N ILE A 412 24.30 17.36 18.43
CA ILE A 412 25.03 17.82 17.25
C ILE A 412 25.06 16.68 16.20
N PHE A 413 24.48 16.95 15.04
CA PHE A 413 24.50 16.09 13.86
C PHE A 413 25.66 16.51 12.98
N LEU A 414 26.64 15.61 12.84
CA LEU A 414 27.77 15.78 11.95
C LEU A 414 27.41 15.26 10.56
N PRO A 415 27.91 15.85 9.48
CA PRO A 415 27.68 15.33 8.15
C PRO A 415 28.36 13.97 7.99
N THR A 416 27.65 13.00 7.43
CA THR A 416 28.27 11.74 7.01
C THR A 416 28.60 11.74 5.53
N LEU A 417 29.57 10.90 5.15
CA LEU A 417 29.88 10.60 3.76
C LEU A 417 28.73 9.80 3.09
N PRO A 418 28.66 9.79 1.75
CA PRO A 418 27.75 8.89 1.02
C PRO A 418 27.89 7.44 1.50
N GLY A 419 26.75 6.73 1.59
CA GLY A 419 26.67 5.36 2.09
C GLY A 419 26.61 5.22 3.62
N PHE A 420 26.58 6.33 4.38
CA PHE A 420 26.49 6.31 5.85
C PHE A 420 25.34 7.19 6.37
N TYR A 421 24.63 6.72 7.39
CA TYR A 421 23.66 7.51 8.16
C TYR A 421 24.17 7.83 9.56
N LEU A 422 23.41 8.65 10.29
CA LEU A 422 23.74 9.08 11.64
C LEU A 422 23.13 8.15 12.68
N THR A 423 23.87 7.86 13.73
CA THR A 423 23.34 7.21 14.93
C THR A 423 23.69 8.04 16.15
N ILE A 424 22.79 8.11 17.12
CA ILE A 424 23.06 8.79 18.38
C ILE A 424 23.52 7.76 19.40
N GLN A 425 24.68 8.00 20.00
CA GLN A 425 25.18 7.25 21.13
C GLN A 425 25.06 8.13 22.38
N ASP A 426 24.38 7.62 23.41
CA ASP A 426 24.31 8.30 24.70
C ASP A 426 25.61 8.05 25.48
N THR A 427 26.53 9.01 25.42
CA THR A 427 27.79 8.98 26.15
C THR A 427 27.64 9.48 27.59
N GLY A 428 26.43 9.90 28.00
CA GLY A 428 26.17 10.56 29.29
C GLY A 428 26.74 11.98 29.39
N THR A 429 27.42 12.48 28.35
CA THR A 429 28.01 13.82 28.26
C THR A 429 27.23 14.66 27.25
N ILE A 430 27.18 15.99 27.47
CA ILE A 430 26.45 16.93 26.61
C ILE A 430 27.43 18.01 26.14
N PRO A 431 27.44 18.38 24.85
CA PRO A 431 26.52 17.95 23.78
C PRO A 431 26.66 16.47 23.38
N LEU A 432 25.54 15.84 23.02
CA LEU A 432 25.55 14.52 22.38
C LEU A 432 25.94 14.69 20.91
N VAL A 433 26.84 13.85 20.41
CA VAL A 433 27.35 13.96 19.04
C VAL A 433 27.01 12.68 18.28
N THR A 434 26.49 12.83 17.06
CA THR A 434 26.16 11.69 16.21
C THR A 434 27.41 11.00 15.68
N THR A 435 27.36 9.68 15.57
CA THR A 435 28.38 8.86 14.91
C THR A 435 27.87 8.30 13.58
N ALA A 436 28.78 7.96 12.68
CA ALA A 436 28.46 7.42 11.36
C ALA A 436 28.25 5.89 11.42
N GLN A 437 27.19 5.39 10.79
CA GLN A 437 26.99 3.96 10.52
C GLN A 437 26.67 3.70 9.05
N PRO A 438 27.08 2.55 8.50
CA PRO A 438 26.81 2.22 7.09
C PRO A 438 25.30 2.02 6.86
N CYS A 439 24.80 2.49 5.71
CA CYS A 439 23.41 2.27 5.31
C CYS A 439 23.03 0.79 5.38
N LEU A 440 21.83 0.53 5.90
CA LEU A 440 21.30 -0.83 5.99
C LEU A 440 20.92 -1.36 4.60
N PRO A 441 20.94 -2.68 4.39
CA PRO A 441 20.44 -3.27 3.15
C PRO A 441 19.01 -2.82 2.83
N GLY A 442 18.73 -2.55 1.56
CA GLY A 442 17.49 -1.94 1.10
C GLY A 442 17.47 -0.41 1.11
N THR A 443 18.53 0.23 1.62
CA THR A 443 18.65 1.70 1.67
C THR A 443 19.94 2.17 1.01
N TYR A 444 20.00 3.44 0.61
CA TYR A 444 21.17 4.04 -0.01
C TYR A 444 21.30 5.52 0.40
N LYS A 445 22.52 6.06 0.28
CA LYS A 445 22.75 7.51 0.43
C LYS A 445 23.80 7.97 -0.57
N ASN A 446 23.40 8.79 -1.53
CA ASN A 446 24.26 9.21 -2.64
C ASN A 446 25.04 10.51 -2.38
N GLN A 447 24.65 11.30 -1.37
CA GLN A 447 25.23 12.60 -1.07
C GLN A 447 25.65 12.68 0.40
N SER A 448 26.67 13.50 0.68
CA SER A 448 27.05 13.80 2.06
C SER A 448 26.03 14.72 2.72
N GLY A 449 25.87 14.59 4.04
CA GLY A 449 25.02 15.48 4.81
C GLY A 449 24.46 14.83 6.07
N VAL A 450 23.53 15.51 6.72
CA VAL A 450 22.95 15.08 8.00
C VAL A 450 21.66 14.24 7.87
N HIS A 451 21.18 13.99 6.65
CA HIS A 451 19.99 13.17 6.39
C HIS A 451 20.28 11.67 6.52
N ASP A 452 19.24 10.89 6.75
CA ASP A 452 19.29 9.42 6.83
C ASP A 452 19.44 8.76 5.44
N CYS A 453 19.64 7.44 5.38
CA CYS A 453 19.62 6.69 4.13
C CYS A 453 18.20 6.61 3.56
N ALA A 454 18.05 6.87 2.27
CA ALA A 454 16.79 6.75 1.55
C ALA A 454 16.47 5.29 1.23
N LEU A 455 15.18 4.95 1.12
CA LEU A 455 14.75 3.61 0.70
C LEU A 455 15.04 3.41 -0.79
N CYS A 456 15.49 2.22 -1.19
CA CYS A 456 15.59 1.90 -2.61
C CYS A 456 14.20 1.84 -3.25
N PRO A 457 13.97 2.52 -4.39
CA PRO A 457 12.67 2.49 -5.06
C PRO A 457 12.34 1.08 -5.56
N ALA A 458 11.05 0.79 -5.71
CA ALA A 458 10.60 -0.50 -6.24
C ALA A 458 11.21 -0.80 -7.61
N GLY A 459 11.55 -2.07 -7.86
CA GLY A 459 12.31 -2.50 -9.03
C GLY A 459 13.82 -2.29 -8.90
N THR A 460 14.31 -1.78 -7.77
CA THR A 460 15.74 -1.70 -7.46
C THR A 460 16.05 -2.32 -6.10
N ARG A 461 17.28 -2.82 -5.95
CA ARG A 461 17.77 -3.49 -4.75
C ARG A 461 19.11 -2.95 -4.31
N ASN A 462 19.42 -3.19 -3.05
CA ASN A 462 20.71 -2.85 -2.48
C ASN A 462 21.08 -3.81 -1.35
N PRO A 463 22.11 -4.67 -1.54
CA PRO A 463 22.48 -5.67 -0.53
C PRO A 463 23.14 -5.07 0.72
N GLY A 464 23.32 -3.74 0.77
CA GLY A 464 24.02 -3.02 1.83
C GLY A 464 25.53 -2.94 1.61
N ASN A 465 26.23 -2.39 2.60
CA ASN A 465 27.68 -2.16 2.63
C ASN A 465 28.16 -0.94 1.80
N PHE A 466 28.11 0.26 2.40
CA PHE A 466 28.56 1.55 1.84
C PHE A 466 27.89 1.96 0.52
N SER A 467 26.63 1.59 0.36
CA SER A 467 25.96 1.72 -0.91
C SER A 467 25.45 3.14 -1.18
N THR A 468 25.87 3.68 -2.31
CA THR A 468 25.57 5.05 -2.74
C THR A 468 24.50 5.11 -3.84
N PHE A 469 24.09 3.98 -4.39
CA PHE A 469 23.04 3.86 -5.40
C PHE A 469 22.31 2.52 -5.28
N CYS A 470 21.11 2.43 -5.86
CA CYS A 470 20.36 1.18 -5.96
C CYS A 470 20.59 0.52 -7.32
N ILE A 471 20.66 -0.81 -7.33
CA ILE A 471 20.90 -1.63 -8.52
C ILE A 471 19.55 -2.10 -9.07
N PRO A 472 19.28 -2.04 -10.38
CA PRO A 472 18.02 -2.55 -10.94
C PRO A 472 17.87 -4.06 -10.71
N CYS A 473 16.64 -4.48 -10.42
CA CYS A 473 16.25 -5.89 -10.29
C CYS A 473 15.95 -6.50 -11.67
N SER A 474 16.03 -7.83 -11.76
CA SER A 474 15.68 -8.58 -12.97
C SER A 474 14.17 -8.51 -13.26
N PRO A 475 13.73 -8.56 -14.53
CA PRO A 475 12.31 -8.39 -14.88
C PRO A 475 11.36 -9.50 -14.39
N ASN A 476 11.89 -10.63 -13.91
CA ASN A 476 11.12 -11.78 -13.41
C ASN A 476 11.28 -12.03 -11.90
N THR A 477 11.75 -11.03 -11.15
CA THR A 477 11.96 -11.12 -9.71
C THR A 477 11.10 -10.12 -8.95
N PHE A 478 10.74 -10.48 -7.72
CA PHE A 478 10.02 -9.62 -6.81
C PHE A 478 11.00 -8.70 -6.09
N CYS A 479 10.78 -7.39 -6.28
CA CYS A 479 11.66 -6.34 -5.80
C CYS A 479 10.82 -5.12 -5.36
N PRO A 480 10.18 -5.19 -4.18
CA PRO A 480 9.37 -4.11 -3.61
C PRO A 480 10.23 -2.91 -3.17
N LEU A 481 9.57 -1.89 -2.63
CA LEU A 481 10.27 -0.76 -2.00
C LEU A 481 11.23 -1.28 -0.91
N ALA A 482 12.39 -0.65 -0.77
CA ALA A 482 13.43 -1.00 0.21
C ALA A 482 13.96 -2.44 0.11
N SER A 483 14.08 -2.98 -1.11
CA SER A 483 14.55 -4.36 -1.32
C SER A 483 16.04 -4.53 -1.01
N ALA A 484 16.37 -5.43 -0.09
CA ALA A 484 17.76 -5.80 0.17
C ALA A 484 18.33 -6.65 -0.98
N ASN A 485 17.54 -7.56 -1.52
CA ASN A 485 17.89 -8.34 -2.71
C ASN A 485 16.63 -8.64 -3.53
N GLU A 486 16.79 -9.22 -4.71
CA GLU A 486 15.68 -9.71 -5.51
C GLU A 486 15.29 -11.13 -5.09
N VAL A 487 13.99 -11.43 -5.09
CA VAL A 487 13.45 -12.75 -4.73
C VAL A 487 12.75 -13.36 -5.95
N PRO A 488 12.86 -14.67 -6.22
CA PRO A 488 12.14 -15.29 -7.32
C PRO A 488 10.61 -15.17 -7.12
N GLN A 489 9.87 -14.96 -8.21
CA GLN A 489 8.40 -14.86 -8.17
C GLN A 489 7.72 -16.11 -7.59
N THR A 490 8.41 -17.26 -7.60
CA THR A 490 7.95 -18.52 -6.98
C THR A 490 7.72 -18.37 -5.47
N ALA A 491 8.43 -17.48 -4.78
CA ALA A 491 8.22 -17.18 -3.36
C ALA A 491 6.85 -16.53 -3.08
N LEU A 492 6.20 -15.96 -4.11
CA LEU A 492 4.87 -15.36 -4.02
C LEU A 492 3.76 -16.26 -4.58
N GLN A 493 4.05 -17.51 -4.89
CA GLN A 493 3.02 -18.42 -5.39
C GLN A 493 1.91 -18.59 -4.34
N THR A 494 0.68 -18.36 -4.80
CA THR A 494 -0.55 -18.61 -4.05
C THR A 494 -1.10 -19.94 -4.50
N VAL A 495 -1.39 -20.83 -3.54
CA VAL A 495 -2.03 -22.12 -3.75
C VAL A 495 -3.44 -22.02 -3.18
N ASN A 496 -4.44 -21.92 -4.06
CA ASN A 496 -5.84 -21.96 -3.69
C ASN A 496 -6.37 -23.38 -3.92
N GLN A 497 -6.96 -24.00 -2.90
CA GLN A 497 -7.63 -25.31 -3.01
C GLN A 497 -9.15 -25.17 -3.15
N ALA A 498 -9.61 -24.10 -3.79
CA ALA A 498 -11.02 -23.98 -4.15
C ALA A 498 -11.30 -24.94 -5.32
N ILE A 499 -11.77 -26.15 -5.01
CA ILE A 499 -12.27 -27.07 -6.02
C ILE A 499 -13.72 -26.67 -6.27
N PRO A 500 -14.08 -26.06 -7.42
CA PRO A 500 -15.47 -25.84 -7.74
C PRO A 500 -16.16 -27.20 -7.81
N TYR A 501 -17.21 -27.38 -7.01
CA TYR A 501 -17.99 -28.61 -7.07
C TYR A 501 -18.68 -28.67 -8.45
N PRO A 502 -18.72 -29.85 -9.11
CA PRO A 502 -19.32 -29.98 -10.44
C PRO A 502 -20.78 -29.49 -10.46
N LYS A 503 -21.19 -28.90 -11.58
CA LYS A 503 -22.60 -28.58 -11.80
C LYS A 503 -23.33 -29.83 -12.29
N SER A 504 -24.60 -29.96 -11.89
CA SER A 504 -25.50 -30.95 -12.49
C SER A 504 -25.57 -30.75 -14.00
N PRO A 505 -25.72 -31.83 -14.79
CA PRO A 505 -26.03 -31.74 -16.22
C PRO A 505 -27.30 -30.92 -16.47
N GLU A 506 -27.43 -30.36 -17.68
CA GLU A 506 -28.57 -29.50 -18.04
C GLU A 506 -29.93 -30.21 -17.93
N SER A 507 -29.97 -31.52 -18.21
CA SER A 507 -31.12 -32.38 -17.92
C SER A 507 -30.74 -33.42 -16.86
N VAL A 508 -31.61 -33.59 -15.88
CA VAL A 508 -31.52 -34.59 -14.81
C VAL A 508 -32.58 -35.69 -14.98
N ILE A 509 -33.24 -35.75 -16.13
CA ILE A 509 -34.28 -36.74 -16.45
C ILE A 509 -33.70 -37.70 -17.48
N PHE A 510 -33.61 -38.98 -17.13
CA PHE A 510 -33.00 -39.99 -18.00
C PHE A 510 -33.63 -40.06 -19.40
N ASP A 511 -34.95 -39.94 -19.49
CA ASP A 511 -35.68 -40.02 -20.77
C ASP A 511 -35.30 -38.89 -21.73
N GLU A 512 -35.12 -37.67 -21.20
CA GLU A 512 -34.67 -36.53 -21.98
C GLU A 512 -33.23 -36.71 -22.45
N ILE A 513 -32.35 -37.20 -21.57
CA ILE A 513 -30.95 -37.51 -21.90
C ILE A 513 -30.88 -38.59 -23.00
N LEU A 514 -31.70 -39.63 -22.88
CA LEU A 514 -31.79 -40.71 -23.87
C LEU A 514 -32.28 -40.16 -25.22
N ILE A 515 -33.38 -39.40 -25.24
CA ILE A 515 -33.95 -38.79 -26.45
C ILE A 515 -32.95 -37.83 -27.09
N GLN A 516 -32.36 -36.90 -26.32
CA GLN A 516 -31.41 -35.92 -26.82
C GLN A 516 -30.19 -36.58 -27.49
N ASN A 517 -29.68 -37.68 -26.92
CA ASN A 517 -28.59 -38.43 -27.53
C ASN A 517 -29.03 -39.26 -28.75
N MET A 518 -30.24 -39.79 -28.76
CA MET A 518 -30.77 -40.56 -29.88
C MET A 518 -31.02 -39.70 -31.13
N PHE A 519 -31.42 -38.44 -30.95
CA PHE A 519 -31.75 -37.49 -32.02
C PHE A 519 -30.64 -36.50 -32.36
N SER A 520 -29.48 -36.59 -31.71
CA SER A 520 -28.34 -35.72 -32.00
C SER A 520 -27.72 -36.07 -33.36
N ILE A 521 -27.75 -35.10 -34.30
CA ILE A 521 -27.10 -35.17 -35.62
C ILE A 521 -26.10 -34.00 -35.68
N GLY A 522 -24.99 -34.15 -34.95
CA GLY A 522 -23.87 -33.19 -34.92
C GLY A 522 -22.69 -33.62 -35.80
N SER A 523 -21.47 -33.32 -35.34
CA SER A 523 -20.17 -33.59 -35.99
C SER A 523 -19.96 -35.01 -36.56
N ASP A 524 -18.92 -35.22 -37.38
CA ASP A 524 -18.58 -36.51 -38.05
C ASP A 524 -18.53 -37.74 -37.13
N ARG A 525 -18.23 -37.54 -35.85
CA ARG A 525 -18.27 -38.61 -34.83
C ARG A 525 -19.71 -38.84 -34.35
N CYS A 526 -20.43 -37.77 -34.06
CA CYS A 526 -21.84 -37.81 -33.68
C CYS A 526 -22.71 -38.53 -34.70
N LEU A 527 -22.48 -38.26 -35.98
CA LEU A 527 -23.23 -38.89 -37.07
C LEU A 527 -23.06 -40.43 -37.10
N ARG A 528 -21.86 -40.92 -36.76
CA ARG A 528 -21.57 -42.38 -36.70
C ARG A 528 -22.15 -43.06 -35.46
N ILE A 529 -22.28 -42.33 -34.36
CA ILE A 529 -22.80 -42.85 -33.08
C ILE A 529 -24.32 -42.71 -33.01
N SER A 530 -24.92 -41.77 -33.76
CA SER A 530 -26.34 -41.46 -33.76
C SER A 530 -27.21 -42.65 -34.17
N PRO A 531 -28.09 -43.15 -33.29
CA PRO A 531 -29.06 -44.20 -33.64
C PRO A 531 -30.03 -43.77 -34.73
N LEU A 532 -30.42 -42.49 -34.77
CA LEU A 532 -31.29 -41.96 -35.81
C LEU A 532 -30.65 -42.08 -37.20
N PHE A 533 -29.34 -41.83 -37.34
CA PHE A 533 -28.66 -41.98 -38.62
C PHE A 533 -28.72 -43.41 -39.15
N TRP A 534 -28.39 -44.41 -38.33
CA TRP A 534 -28.45 -45.82 -38.72
C TRP A 534 -29.87 -46.29 -39.03
N THR A 535 -30.86 -45.78 -38.29
CA THR A 535 -32.26 -46.13 -38.54
C THR A 535 -32.79 -45.49 -39.82
N LEU A 536 -32.34 -44.29 -40.17
CA LEU A 536 -32.59 -43.66 -41.48
C LEU A 536 -31.90 -44.42 -42.63
N VAL A 537 -30.67 -44.93 -42.44
CA VAL A 537 -30.01 -45.78 -43.45
C VAL A 537 -30.79 -47.07 -43.66
N VAL A 538 -31.20 -47.75 -42.57
CA VAL A 538 -32.01 -48.97 -42.64
C VAL A 538 -33.38 -48.70 -43.25
N ALA A 539 -34.05 -47.59 -42.89
CA ALA A 539 -35.31 -47.18 -43.48
C ALA A 539 -35.14 -46.82 -44.97
N GLY A 540 -34.05 -46.15 -45.35
CA GLY A 540 -33.73 -45.82 -46.74
C GLY A 540 -33.48 -47.07 -47.59
N LEU A 541 -32.73 -48.04 -47.06
CA LEU A 541 -32.56 -49.36 -47.68
C LEU A 541 -33.90 -50.10 -47.79
N ALA A 542 -34.75 -50.04 -46.77
CA ALA A 542 -36.08 -50.61 -46.81
C ALA A 542 -36.95 -49.98 -47.91
N VAL A 543 -36.94 -48.64 -48.04
CA VAL A 543 -37.65 -47.92 -49.10
C VAL A 543 -37.07 -48.25 -50.48
N LEU A 544 -35.75 -48.35 -50.62
CA LEU A 544 -35.09 -48.77 -51.85
C LEU A 544 -35.53 -50.18 -52.27
N VAL A 545 -35.56 -51.12 -51.33
CA VAL A 545 -36.07 -52.48 -51.55
C VAL A 545 -37.55 -52.43 -51.94
N MET A 546 -38.37 -51.60 -51.28
CA MET A 546 -39.77 -51.41 -51.67
C MET A 546 -39.92 -50.84 -53.09
N LEU A 547 -39.08 -49.89 -53.50
CA LEU A 547 -39.07 -49.31 -54.85
C LEU A 547 -38.62 -50.33 -55.90
N ILE A 548 -37.52 -51.04 -55.67
CA ILE A 548 -37.01 -52.10 -56.57
C ILE A 548 -38.09 -53.18 -56.77
N MET A 549 -38.74 -53.60 -55.69
CA MET A 549 -39.79 -54.60 -55.74
C MET A 549 -41.10 -54.07 -56.37
N GLY A 550 -41.44 -52.80 -56.14
CA GLY A 550 -42.56 -52.13 -56.81
C GLY A 550 -42.36 -51.99 -58.31
N ILE A 551 -41.13 -51.64 -58.73
CA ILE A 551 -40.70 -51.60 -60.14
C ILE A 551 -40.76 -53.00 -60.75
N LEU A 552 -40.23 -54.02 -60.06
CA LEU A 552 -40.34 -55.43 -60.48
C LEU A 552 -41.79 -55.87 -60.66
N LYS A 553 -42.72 -55.42 -59.80
CA LYS A 553 -44.16 -55.69 -59.95
C LYS A 553 -44.75 -55.01 -61.19
N PHE A 554 -44.28 -53.82 -61.57
CA PHE A 554 -44.74 -53.10 -62.75
C PHE A 554 -44.25 -53.73 -64.07
N PHE A 555 -43.05 -54.31 -64.08
CA PHE A 555 -42.46 -55.01 -65.24
C PHE A 555 -42.99 -56.45 -65.45
N THR A 556 -43.98 -56.91 -64.68
CA THR A 556 -44.54 -58.28 -64.78
C THR A 556 -45.37 -58.58 -66.04
N LYS A 557 -45.46 -57.66 -67.00
CA LYS A 557 -46.12 -57.91 -68.30
C LYS A 557 -45.17 -58.35 -69.43
N ASP A 558 -43.87 -58.52 -69.14
CA ASP A 558 -42.83 -58.87 -70.12
C ASP A 558 -42.20 -60.25 -69.76
N PRO A 559 -42.02 -61.21 -70.70
CA PRO A 559 -41.66 -62.60 -70.38
C PRO A 559 -40.24 -62.79 -69.79
N ARG A 560 -39.40 -61.75 -69.73
CA ARG A 560 -38.12 -61.77 -69.01
C ARG A 560 -38.25 -61.59 -67.49
N GLY A 561 -39.39 -61.07 -67.01
CA GLY A 561 -39.66 -60.83 -65.58
C GLY A 561 -39.95 -62.10 -64.76
N GLU A 562 -40.47 -63.17 -65.39
CA GLU A 562 -40.80 -64.42 -64.69
C GLU A 562 -39.57 -65.17 -64.14
N ARG A 563 -38.44 -65.15 -64.86
CA ARG A 563 -37.19 -65.80 -64.41
C ARG A 563 -36.60 -65.13 -63.17
N VAL A 564 -36.64 -63.80 -63.12
CA VAL A 564 -36.12 -63.04 -61.97
C VAL A 564 -37.03 -63.24 -60.75
N ARG A 565 -38.35 -63.33 -60.96
CA ARG A 565 -39.32 -63.61 -59.89
C ARG A 565 -39.17 -65.02 -59.31
N SER A 566 -38.86 -66.04 -60.12
CA SER A 566 -38.64 -67.40 -59.60
C SER A 566 -37.33 -67.51 -58.81
N LEU A 567 -36.28 -66.80 -59.24
CA LEU A 567 -34.99 -66.75 -58.54
C LEU A 567 -35.12 -66.06 -57.16
N LEU A 568 -35.83 -64.93 -57.12
CA LEU A 568 -36.13 -64.21 -55.86
C LEU A 568 -37.05 -65.02 -54.93
N LYS A 569 -38.03 -65.77 -55.48
CA LYS A 569 -38.84 -66.74 -54.71
C LYS A 569 -38.02 -67.84 -54.05
N CYS A 570 -36.91 -68.23 -54.67
CA CYS A 570 -36.02 -69.25 -54.14
C CYS A 570 -35.14 -68.70 -53.00
N ILE A 571 -34.63 -67.47 -53.15
CA ILE A 571 -33.74 -66.82 -52.16
C ILE A 571 -34.51 -66.43 -50.90
N PHE A 572 -35.73 -65.91 -51.03
CA PHE A 572 -36.55 -65.46 -49.91
C PHE A 572 -37.64 -66.47 -49.50
N ARG A 573 -37.38 -67.77 -49.63
CA ARG A 573 -38.38 -68.82 -49.33
C ARG A 573 -38.74 -68.94 -47.83
N HIS A 574 -37.87 -68.47 -46.93
CA HIS A 574 -38.05 -68.57 -45.47
C HIS A 574 -38.37 -67.26 -44.77
N THR A 575 -38.50 -66.19 -45.53
CA THR A 575 -39.04 -64.93 -45.05
C THR A 575 -40.28 -64.70 -45.89
N ASP A 576 -41.45 -64.52 -45.29
CA ASP A 576 -42.74 -64.45 -46.00
C ASP A 576 -42.90 -63.11 -46.77
N LEU A 577 -41.80 -62.67 -47.39
CA LEU A 577 -41.65 -61.53 -48.27
C LEU A 577 -42.05 -61.93 -49.71
N ILE A 578 -43.11 -62.69 -50.00
CA ILE A 578 -43.58 -62.82 -51.41
C ILE A 578 -45.10 -63.10 -51.52
N GLY A 579 -45.77 -63.55 -50.46
CA GLY A 579 -47.20 -63.92 -50.51
C GLY A 579 -48.14 -62.72 -50.63
N GLU A 580 -48.02 -61.74 -49.74
CA GLU A 580 -48.99 -60.64 -49.62
C GLU A 580 -48.29 -59.31 -49.36
N GLY A 581 -48.52 -58.30 -50.21
CA GLY A 581 -47.86 -56.98 -50.19
C GLY A 581 -48.04 -56.15 -48.90
N GLU A 582 -48.81 -56.64 -47.93
CA GLU A 582 -49.21 -55.90 -46.72
C GLU A 582 -48.31 -56.18 -45.50
N LEU A 583 -47.66 -57.35 -45.41
CA LEU A 583 -46.73 -57.72 -44.31
C LEU A 583 -45.32 -57.10 -44.46
N TRP A 584 -45.00 -56.55 -45.63
CA TRP A 584 -43.67 -56.05 -46.00
C TRP A 584 -43.27 -54.78 -45.29
N VAL A 585 -44.20 -53.83 -45.24
CA VAL A 585 -43.98 -52.52 -44.61
C VAL A 585 -43.87 -52.72 -43.09
N GLY A 586 -44.64 -53.66 -42.54
CA GLY A 586 -44.55 -54.06 -41.14
C GLY A 586 -43.20 -54.71 -40.80
N GLY A 587 -42.79 -55.74 -41.54
CA GLY A 587 -41.52 -56.46 -41.28
C GLY A 587 -40.27 -55.60 -41.49
N LEU A 588 -40.25 -54.71 -42.49
CA LEU A 588 -39.14 -53.77 -42.71
C LEU A 588 -39.10 -52.66 -41.65
N ALA A 589 -40.26 -52.17 -41.20
CA ALA A 589 -40.33 -51.22 -40.09
C ALA A 589 -39.88 -51.86 -38.76
N SER A 590 -40.12 -53.16 -38.55
CA SER A 590 -39.61 -53.88 -37.38
C SER A 590 -38.09 -53.87 -37.29
N PHE A 591 -37.35 -53.89 -38.41
CA PHE A 591 -35.89 -53.76 -38.38
C PHE A 591 -35.43 -52.39 -37.89
N SER A 592 -36.09 -51.30 -38.28
CA SER A 592 -35.81 -49.96 -37.76
C SER A 592 -36.05 -49.87 -36.25
N VAL A 593 -37.12 -50.51 -35.74
CA VAL A 593 -37.39 -50.60 -34.30
C VAL A 593 -36.31 -51.41 -33.59
N ILE A 594 -35.92 -52.58 -34.11
CA ILE A 594 -34.86 -53.40 -33.51
C ILE A 594 -33.55 -52.60 -33.37
N VAL A 595 -33.19 -51.80 -34.37
CA VAL A 595 -32.00 -50.94 -34.29
C VAL A 595 -32.13 -49.92 -33.17
N LEU A 596 -33.24 -49.16 -33.10
CA LEU A 596 -33.46 -48.18 -32.02
C LEU A 596 -33.41 -48.82 -30.63
N VAL A 597 -34.08 -49.96 -30.45
CA VAL A 597 -34.10 -50.71 -29.19
C VAL A 597 -32.71 -51.21 -28.80
N THR A 598 -31.96 -51.76 -29.76
CA THR A 598 -30.59 -52.24 -29.51
C THR A 598 -29.68 -51.10 -29.06
N PHE A 599 -29.75 -49.95 -29.74
CA PHE A 599 -28.96 -48.77 -29.38
C PHE A 599 -29.36 -48.19 -28.02
N ALA A 600 -30.66 -48.14 -27.70
CA ALA A 600 -31.14 -47.70 -26.38
C ALA A 600 -30.60 -48.60 -25.27
N CYS A 601 -30.64 -49.93 -25.43
CA CYS A 601 -30.08 -50.86 -24.44
C CYS A 601 -28.56 -50.70 -24.27
N ILE A 602 -27.80 -50.53 -25.37
CA ILE A 602 -26.34 -50.31 -25.32
C ILE A 602 -26.00 -48.99 -24.64
N PHE A 603 -26.71 -47.91 -24.99
CA PHE A 603 -26.53 -46.60 -24.35
C PHE A 603 -26.78 -46.70 -22.84
N SER A 604 -27.90 -47.29 -22.45
CA SER A 604 -28.31 -47.47 -21.06
C SER A 604 -27.32 -48.27 -20.22
N GLN A 605 -26.77 -49.37 -20.75
CA GLN A 605 -25.74 -50.14 -20.05
C GLN A 605 -24.43 -49.37 -19.85
N ASN A 606 -24.03 -48.56 -20.83
CA ASN A 606 -22.82 -47.76 -20.73
C ASN A 606 -23.02 -46.52 -19.85
N TYR A 607 -24.23 -45.96 -19.83
CA TYR A 607 -24.60 -44.82 -18.98
C TYR A 607 -24.55 -45.17 -17.49
N VAL A 608 -25.01 -46.36 -17.08
CA VAL A 608 -24.91 -46.83 -15.67
C VAL A 608 -23.46 -46.83 -15.17
N LYS A 609 -22.49 -47.17 -16.05
CA LYS A 609 -21.07 -47.24 -15.72
C LYS A 609 -20.40 -45.86 -15.55
N GLN A 610 -21.12 -44.77 -15.86
CA GLN A 610 -20.63 -43.38 -15.73
C GLN A 610 -20.90 -42.79 -14.34
N TYR A 611 -20.83 -43.63 -13.31
CA TYR A 611 -20.98 -43.28 -11.91
C TYR A 611 -20.08 -44.16 -11.02
N PRO A 612 -19.46 -43.63 -9.97
CA PRO A 612 -19.39 -42.22 -9.57
C PRO A 612 -18.42 -41.41 -10.45
N ILE A 613 -18.53 -40.07 -10.46
CA ILE A 613 -17.75 -39.22 -11.38
C ILE A 613 -16.24 -39.38 -11.19
N GLU A 614 -15.81 -39.63 -9.96
CA GLU A 614 -14.42 -39.73 -9.53
C GLU A 614 -13.67 -40.92 -10.13
N THR A 615 -14.38 -41.97 -10.55
CA THR A 615 -13.81 -43.18 -11.17
C THR A 615 -14.19 -43.35 -12.64
N SER A 616 -15.12 -42.54 -13.14
CA SER A 616 -15.63 -42.62 -14.51
C SER A 616 -14.69 -41.97 -15.54
N SER A 617 -14.49 -42.63 -16.69
CA SER A 617 -13.76 -42.07 -17.85
C SER A 617 -14.72 -41.38 -18.83
N ASP A 618 -14.20 -40.59 -19.76
CA ASP A 618 -15.03 -39.82 -20.71
C ASP A 618 -16.04 -40.68 -21.50
N SER A 619 -17.23 -40.13 -21.71
CA SER A 619 -18.39 -40.82 -22.29
C SER A 619 -18.24 -41.03 -23.80
N HIS A 620 -17.41 -41.98 -24.21
CA HIS A 620 -17.15 -42.23 -25.62
C HIS A 620 -18.34 -42.79 -26.42
N PHE A 621 -19.34 -43.35 -25.74
CA PHE A 621 -20.55 -43.94 -26.30
C PHE A 621 -21.63 -42.90 -26.67
N ALA A 622 -21.44 -41.64 -26.29
CA ALA A 622 -22.35 -40.54 -26.59
C ALA A 622 -21.67 -39.44 -27.42
N CYS A 623 -22.49 -38.55 -27.96
CA CYS A 623 -22.05 -37.37 -28.70
C CYS A 623 -21.31 -36.38 -27.80
N ASP A 624 -21.87 -36.15 -26.62
CA ASP A 624 -21.30 -35.30 -25.59
C ASP A 624 -20.43 -36.15 -24.65
N LEU A 625 -19.14 -35.83 -24.63
CA LEU A 625 -18.14 -36.50 -23.79
C LEU A 625 -18.32 -36.21 -22.31
N SER A 626 -19.05 -35.16 -21.94
CA SER A 626 -19.27 -34.71 -20.57
C SER A 626 -20.48 -35.36 -19.89
N ILE A 627 -21.28 -36.16 -20.62
CA ILE A 627 -22.42 -36.89 -20.06
C ILE A 627 -21.93 -37.79 -18.92
N ARG A 628 -22.59 -37.69 -17.75
CA ARG A 628 -22.36 -38.54 -16.58
C ARG A 628 -23.69 -38.95 -15.97
N ASN A 629 -23.71 -40.08 -15.26
CA ASN A 629 -24.88 -40.51 -14.49
C ASN A 629 -24.82 -39.94 -13.06
N ALA A 630 -24.56 -38.63 -12.92
CA ALA A 630 -24.36 -37.97 -11.63
C ALA A 630 -25.11 -36.63 -11.58
N LYS A 631 -25.88 -36.45 -10.50
CA LYS A 631 -26.59 -35.24 -10.11
C LYS A 631 -25.89 -34.65 -8.89
N PHE A 632 -25.66 -33.35 -8.91
CA PHE A 632 -24.96 -32.60 -7.88
C PHE A 632 -25.86 -31.57 -7.23
N GLU A 633 -25.90 -31.57 -5.90
CA GLU A 633 -26.60 -30.57 -5.09
C GLU A 633 -25.61 -29.96 -4.08
N THR A 634 -25.57 -28.63 -3.99
CA THR A 634 -24.75 -27.91 -3.01
C THR A 634 -25.67 -27.13 -2.09
N SER A 635 -25.54 -27.35 -0.79
CA SER A 635 -26.30 -26.64 0.24
C SER A 635 -25.39 -26.06 1.31
N VAL A 636 -25.74 -24.89 1.83
CA VAL A 636 -25.10 -24.30 3.01
C VAL A 636 -25.94 -24.65 4.22
N GLN A 637 -25.34 -25.32 5.21
CA GLN A 637 -26.03 -25.77 6.41
C GLN A 637 -25.46 -25.10 7.65
N SER A 638 -26.34 -24.73 8.59
CA SER A 638 -25.95 -24.10 9.84
C SER A 638 -25.43 -25.14 10.82
N LEU A 639 -24.33 -24.83 11.52
CA LEU A 639 -23.79 -25.67 12.59
C LEU A 639 -24.68 -25.70 13.85
N ALA A 640 -25.71 -24.85 13.91
CA ALA A 640 -26.69 -24.85 15.00
C ALA A 640 -27.73 -25.99 14.89
N ILE A 641 -27.81 -26.66 13.73
CA ILE A 641 -28.73 -27.77 13.50
C ILE A 641 -28.03 -29.08 13.92
N PRO A 642 -28.70 -30.01 14.62
CA PRO A 642 -28.12 -31.31 14.98
C PRO A 642 -27.63 -32.06 13.74
N LEU A 643 -26.37 -32.51 13.77
CA LEU A 643 -25.76 -33.31 12.71
C LEU A 643 -26.32 -34.73 12.72
N THR A 644 -26.34 -35.37 11.54
CA THR A 644 -26.62 -36.81 11.46
C THR A 644 -25.43 -37.62 11.99
N ASP A 645 -25.65 -38.86 12.47
CA ASP A 645 -24.58 -39.71 13.01
C ASP A 645 -23.44 -39.95 11.99
N ALA A 646 -23.77 -39.98 10.69
CA ALA A 646 -22.79 -40.13 9.62
C ALA A 646 -21.99 -38.83 9.39
N ASP A 647 -22.66 -37.67 9.38
CA ASP A 647 -21.99 -36.37 9.28
C ASP A 647 -21.08 -36.13 10.51
N GLN A 648 -21.50 -36.55 11.70
CA GLN A 648 -20.73 -36.41 12.95
C GLN A 648 -19.35 -37.10 12.85
N LYS A 649 -19.28 -38.32 12.30
CA LYS A 649 -18.01 -39.03 12.10
C LYS A 649 -17.05 -38.27 11.17
N MET A 650 -17.56 -37.64 10.12
CA MET A 650 -16.73 -36.80 9.24
C MET A 650 -16.28 -35.51 9.95
N PHE A 651 -17.16 -34.92 10.76
CA PHE A 651 -16.83 -33.76 11.58
C PHE A 651 -15.74 -34.07 12.60
N ASP A 652 -15.78 -35.25 13.23
CA ASP A 652 -14.74 -35.69 14.16
C ASP A 652 -13.39 -35.83 13.46
N LEU A 653 -13.35 -36.39 12.23
CA LEU A 653 -12.13 -36.45 11.41
C LEU A 653 -11.60 -35.05 11.06
N LEU A 654 -12.49 -34.12 10.67
CA LEU A 654 -12.12 -32.73 10.39
C LEU A 654 -11.63 -31.99 11.66
N ASN A 655 -12.25 -32.22 12.81
CA ASN A 655 -11.88 -31.58 14.08
C ASN A 655 -10.60 -32.19 14.69
N ASN A 656 -10.21 -33.40 14.28
CA ASN A 656 -8.97 -34.03 14.72
C ASN A 656 -7.79 -33.75 13.77
N GLN A 657 -8.00 -33.07 12.65
CA GLN A 657 -6.93 -32.70 11.73
C GLN A 657 -6.02 -31.65 12.37
N GLU A 658 -4.77 -32.02 12.63
CA GLU A 658 -3.74 -31.09 13.09
C GLU A 658 -3.26 -30.20 11.94
N PHE A 659 -3.08 -28.90 12.23
CA PHE A 659 -2.59 -27.95 11.25
C PHE A 659 -1.16 -27.48 11.54
N ILE A 660 -0.41 -27.25 10.47
CA ILE A 660 0.86 -26.52 10.51
C ILE A 660 0.64 -25.19 9.80
N LEU A 661 0.78 -24.11 10.56
CA LEU A 661 0.77 -22.74 10.06
C LEU A 661 2.17 -22.38 9.57
N ASN A 662 2.28 -22.04 8.30
CA ASN A 662 3.50 -21.56 7.67
C ASN A 662 3.38 -20.06 7.38
N VAL A 663 4.25 -19.25 7.95
CA VAL A 663 4.30 -17.80 7.70
C VAL A 663 5.66 -17.45 7.11
N ASP A 664 5.66 -16.96 5.88
CA ASP A 664 6.85 -16.50 5.19
C ASP A 664 6.88 -14.98 5.09
N PHE A 665 7.91 -14.36 5.65
CA PHE A 665 8.22 -12.96 5.40
C PHE A 665 9.19 -12.88 4.23
N VAL A 666 8.75 -12.28 3.14
CA VAL A 666 9.45 -12.26 1.85
C VAL A 666 10.18 -10.94 1.66
N ASN A 667 11.37 -11.00 1.08
CA ASN A 667 12.29 -9.88 0.89
C ASN A 667 12.71 -9.26 2.23
N THR A 668 13.34 -10.08 3.07
CA THR A 668 13.87 -9.63 4.36
C THR A 668 15.17 -10.32 4.74
N ILE A 669 16.00 -9.59 5.47
CA ILE A 669 17.28 -10.04 6.03
C ILE A 669 17.19 -10.26 7.55
N ILE A 670 15.98 -10.30 8.10
CA ILE A 670 15.73 -10.54 9.52
C ILE A 670 16.11 -11.99 9.86
N LYS A 671 16.71 -12.17 11.02
CA LYS A 671 17.14 -13.47 11.55
C LYS A 671 16.12 -13.99 12.57
N CYS A 672 16.15 -15.31 12.81
CA CYS A 672 15.21 -16.00 13.70
C CYS A 672 15.32 -15.60 15.18
N ASP A 673 16.46 -15.04 15.61
CA ASP A 673 16.68 -14.55 16.98
C ASP A 673 15.84 -13.31 17.34
N ALA A 674 15.39 -12.55 16.33
CA ALA A 674 14.57 -11.36 16.52
C ALA A 674 13.06 -11.65 16.64
N ILE A 675 12.64 -12.91 16.61
CA ILE A 675 11.22 -13.30 16.57
C ILE A 675 10.79 -13.89 17.91
N SER A 676 9.62 -13.47 18.39
CA SER A 676 8.89 -14.14 19.46
C SER A 676 7.43 -14.35 19.06
N ILE A 677 6.83 -15.42 19.60
CA ILE A 677 5.46 -15.83 19.24
C ILE A 677 4.66 -16.05 20.51
N GLU A 678 3.47 -15.45 20.55
CA GLU A 678 2.48 -15.68 21.57
C GLU A 678 1.22 -16.25 20.94
N VAL A 679 0.62 -17.22 21.61
CA VAL A 679 -0.59 -17.90 21.17
C VAL A 679 -1.63 -17.80 22.28
N LEU A 680 -2.85 -17.43 21.91
CA LEU A 680 -3.98 -17.35 22.82
C LEU A 680 -4.66 -18.72 22.92
N PHE A 681 -4.60 -19.34 24.09
CA PHE A 681 -5.35 -20.55 24.42
C PHE A 681 -6.50 -20.19 25.37
N GLY A 682 -7.74 -20.24 24.88
CA GLY A 682 -8.92 -19.79 25.62
C GLY A 682 -8.87 -18.28 25.92
N ILE A 683 -8.43 -17.91 27.13
CA ILE A 683 -8.30 -16.51 27.58
C ILE A 683 -6.86 -16.12 27.96
N THR A 684 -5.89 -17.03 27.91
CA THR A 684 -4.50 -16.77 28.34
C THR A 684 -3.53 -16.82 27.17
N TRP A 685 -2.67 -15.81 27.07
CA TRP A 685 -1.55 -15.78 26.12
C TRP A 685 -0.37 -16.59 26.68
N SER A 686 0.14 -17.51 25.86
CA SER A 686 1.30 -18.34 26.19
C SER A 686 2.35 -18.22 25.09
N THR A 687 3.61 -18.11 25.48
CA THR A 687 4.74 -18.04 24.54
C THR A 687 5.00 -19.44 23.98
N VAL A 688 5.05 -19.57 22.65
CA VAL A 688 5.24 -20.86 21.96
C VAL A 688 6.50 -20.80 21.10
N ARG A 689 7.26 -21.90 21.04
CA ARG A 689 8.38 -22.02 20.10
C ARG A 689 7.91 -22.54 18.75
N TRP A 690 8.44 -21.96 17.68
CA TRP A 690 8.25 -22.49 16.33
C TRP A 690 8.95 -23.85 16.16
N LEU A 691 8.47 -24.65 15.22
CA LEU A 691 9.04 -25.95 14.86
C LEU A 691 10.33 -25.79 14.06
N ASN A 692 10.32 -24.87 13.09
CA ASN A 692 11.47 -24.50 12.28
C ASN A 692 11.43 -23.01 11.94
N CYS A 693 12.61 -22.39 11.89
CA CYS A 693 12.80 -21.03 11.40
C CYS A 693 14.08 -20.97 10.58
N ASP A 694 13.93 -20.63 9.31
CA ASP A 694 15.03 -20.49 8.36
C ASP A 694 14.85 -19.20 7.55
N ASN A 695 15.95 -18.50 7.27
CA ASN A 695 15.98 -17.43 6.27
C ASN A 695 16.84 -17.87 5.08
N ILE A 696 16.19 -18.31 4.01
CA ILE A 696 16.84 -18.77 2.79
C ILE A 696 16.39 -17.86 1.64
N ASN A 697 17.35 -17.37 0.84
CA ASN A 697 17.05 -16.49 -0.29
C ASN A 697 16.17 -15.28 0.08
N TYR A 698 16.44 -14.65 1.24
CA TYR A 698 15.71 -13.48 1.71
C TYR A 698 14.21 -13.73 1.98
N THR A 699 13.85 -15.00 2.23
CA THR A 699 12.52 -15.42 2.67
C THR A 699 12.68 -16.09 4.03
N LEU A 700 12.10 -15.47 5.05
CA LEU A 700 12.10 -15.95 6.43
C LEU A 700 10.84 -16.77 6.66
N THR A 701 10.98 -18.09 6.74
CA THR A 701 9.88 -19.05 6.91
C THR A 701 9.75 -19.47 8.37
N LEU A 702 8.53 -19.41 8.90
CA LEU A 702 8.17 -19.87 10.23
C LEU A 702 7.11 -20.96 10.15
N SER A 703 7.36 -22.10 10.77
CA SER A 703 6.39 -23.20 10.88
C SER A 703 5.93 -23.36 12.33
N ILE A 704 4.63 -23.27 12.56
CA ILE A 704 4.02 -23.29 13.90
C ILE A 704 2.94 -24.40 13.94
N PRO A 705 3.04 -25.36 14.86
CA PRO A 705 1.97 -26.35 15.05
C PRO A 705 0.75 -25.70 15.71
N LEU A 706 -0.42 -25.91 15.14
CA LEU A 706 -1.69 -25.44 15.68
C LEU A 706 -2.51 -26.64 16.18
N PRO A 707 -2.64 -26.82 17.51
CA PRO A 707 -3.37 -27.95 18.09
C PRO A 707 -4.89 -27.79 18.03
N TYR A 708 -5.40 -26.59 17.71
CA TYR A 708 -6.84 -26.28 17.66
C TYR A 708 -7.16 -25.42 16.44
N GLN A 709 -8.40 -25.53 15.95
CA GLN A 709 -8.91 -24.80 14.78
C GLN A 709 -9.28 -23.34 15.09
N HIS A 710 -9.54 -23.01 16.37
CA HIS A 710 -9.81 -21.66 16.84
C HIS A 710 -8.64 -21.15 17.66
N ILE A 711 -7.87 -20.22 17.10
CA ILE A 711 -6.63 -19.78 17.73
C ILE A 711 -6.28 -18.37 17.26
N SER A 712 -5.78 -17.55 18.18
CA SER A 712 -5.16 -16.26 17.85
C SER A 712 -3.66 -16.37 18.05
N VAL A 713 -2.90 -16.04 17.01
CA VAL A 713 -1.44 -16.08 17.01
C VAL A 713 -0.91 -14.67 16.83
N GLN A 714 -0.02 -14.24 17.71
CA GLN A 714 0.71 -12.99 17.60
C GLN A 714 2.20 -13.29 17.38
N ILE A 715 2.73 -12.79 16.27
CA ILE A 715 4.16 -12.88 15.94
C ILE A 715 4.75 -11.48 16.09
N TYR A 716 5.76 -11.38 16.95
CA TYR A 716 6.50 -10.17 17.23
C TYR A 716 7.88 -10.27 16.59
N ILE A 717 8.23 -9.25 15.79
CA ILE A 717 9.53 -9.17 15.13
C ILE A 717 10.22 -7.90 15.60
N ALA A 718 11.21 -8.06 16.49
CA ALA A 718 11.98 -7.00 17.12
C ALA A 718 13.18 -6.58 16.24
N ASP A 719 12.93 -6.30 14.97
CA ASP A 719 13.93 -5.82 14.01
C ASP A 719 13.39 -4.66 13.18
N ILE A 720 14.28 -3.73 12.86
CA ILE A 720 14.02 -2.50 12.13
C ILE A 720 14.15 -2.65 10.61
N ARG A 721 14.71 -3.78 10.13
CA ARG A 721 14.81 -4.13 8.71
C ARG A 721 13.41 -4.18 8.08
N THR A 722 13.38 -3.93 6.77
CA THR A 722 12.15 -3.92 5.98
C THR A 722 11.71 -5.34 5.63
N ILE A 723 10.41 -5.47 5.38
CA ILE A 723 9.78 -6.69 4.89
C ILE A 723 8.95 -6.28 3.68
N GLY A 724 9.13 -6.97 2.55
CA GLY A 724 8.48 -6.61 1.30
C GLY A 724 7.09 -7.20 1.13
N ALA A 725 6.89 -8.44 1.59
CA ALA A 725 5.62 -9.16 1.48
C ALA A 725 5.48 -10.22 2.57
N ILE A 726 4.26 -10.72 2.74
CA ILE A 726 3.95 -11.82 3.64
C ILE A 726 3.19 -12.91 2.88
N ARG A 727 3.55 -14.17 3.09
CA ARG A 727 2.81 -15.33 2.60
C ARG A 727 2.39 -16.17 3.80
N VAL A 728 1.10 -16.44 3.92
CA VAL A 728 0.55 -17.24 5.01
C VAL A 728 -0.06 -18.50 4.41
N GLY A 729 0.31 -19.65 4.92
CA GLY A 729 -0.18 -20.95 4.48
C GLY A 729 -0.59 -21.84 5.63
N LEU A 730 -1.51 -22.75 5.34
CA LEU A 730 -2.04 -23.73 6.27
C LEU A 730 -1.93 -25.12 5.63
N PHE A 731 -1.31 -26.03 6.36
CA PHE A 731 -1.10 -27.41 5.94
C PHE A 731 -1.77 -28.38 6.90
N GLY A 732 -2.46 -29.40 6.39
CA GLY A 732 -3.06 -30.48 7.16
C GLY A 732 -2.92 -31.80 6.41
N GLN A 733 -2.57 -32.88 7.13
CA GLN A 733 -2.35 -34.20 6.52
C GLN A 733 -3.66 -34.86 6.05
N GLU A 734 -3.56 -35.75 5.06
CA GLU A 734 -4.67 -36.59 4.62
C GLU A 734 -4.86 -37.79 5.55
N GLN A 735 -6.11 -38.25 5.68
CA GLN A 735 -6.47 -39.44 6.45
C GLN A 735 -7.64 -40.15 5.78
N SER A 736 -7.53 -41.45 5.56
CA SER A 736 -8.62 -42.27 5.00
C SER A 736 -9.02 -43.36 5.98
N SER A 737 -10.32 -43.54 6.19
CA SER A 737 -10.92 -44.57 7.05
C SER A 737 -12.16 -45.12 6.37
N GLU A 738 -12.13 -46.37 5.90
CA GLU A 738 -13.25 -47.05 5.22
C GLU A 738 -14.03 -46.15 4.23
N ASN A 739 -15.23 -45.69 4.60
CA ASN A 739 -16.13 -44.85 3.78
C ASN A 739 -15.87 -43.34 3.93
N TYR A 740 -14.86 -42.91 4.69
CA TYR A 740 -14.55 -41.52 5.01
C TYR A 740 -13.14 -41.16 4.54
N ALA A 741 -13.01 -40.10 3.74
CA ALA A 741 -11.73 -39.60 3.26
C ALA A 741 -11.54 -38.11 3.59
N LEU A 742 -10.60 -37.81 4.48
CA LEU A 742 -10.13 -36.46 4.77
C LEU A 742 -9.06 -36.06 3.75
N LYS A 743 -9.33 -35.03 2.94
CA LYS A 743 -8.38 -34.54 1.94
C LYS A 743 -7.29 -33.69 2.58
N GLN A 744 -6.09 -33.75 2.00
CA GLN A 744 -4.97 -32.90 2.39
C GLN A 744 -5.29 -31.42 2.21
N LEU A 745 -5.08 -30.64 3.27
CA LEU A 745 -5.09 -29.18 3.20
C LEU A 745 -3.68 -28.69 2.86
N ASN A 746 -3.54 -27.96 1.77
CA ASN A 746 -2.31 -27.32 1.33
C ASN A 746 -2.66 -25.98 0.69
N PHE A 747 -2.76 -24.96 1.53
CA PHE A 747 -3.20 -23.63 1.13
C PHE A 747 -2.09 -22.61 1.42
N TYR A 748 -1.86 -21.70 0.48
CA TYR A 748 -0.93 -20.58 0.64
C TYR A 748 -1.49 -19.34 -0.01
N LYS A 749 -1.51 -18.21 0.70
CA LYS A 749 -1.88 -16.90 0.16
C LYS A 749 -0.76 -15.90 0.39
N SER A 750 -0.31 -15.25 -0.69
CA SER A 750 0.65 -14.15 -0.61
C SER A 750 -0.05 -12.79 -0.62
N PHE A 751 0.43 -11.87 0.22
CA PHE A 751 0.07 -10.45 0.23
C PHE A 751 1.32 -9.62 -0.07
N HIS A 752 1.31 -8.92 -1.19
CA HIS A 752 2.41 -8.05 -1.64
C HIS A 752 1.85 -6.88 -2.44
N LYS A 753 2.39 -5.66 -2.30
CA LYS A 753 1.95 -4.46 -3.04
C LYS A 753 3.15 -3.74 -3.63
N ASN A 754 3.16 -3.54 -4.95
CA ASN A 754 4.26 -2.85 -5.63
C ASN A 754 4.37 -1.39 -5.17
N GLY A 755 5.61 -0.90 -4.99
CA GLY A 755 5.86 0.47 -4.52
C GLY A 755 5.72 0.67 -3.01
N ASN A 756 5.30 -0.35 -2.27
CA ASN A 756 5.09 -0.28 -0.83
C ASN A 756 5.91 -1.33 -0.08
N ILE A 757 5.98 -1.17 1.24
CA ILE A 757 6.54 -2.15 2.18
C ILE A 757 5.50 -2.60 3.19
N LEU A 758 5.74 -3.74 3.82
CA LEU A 758 4.85 -4.28 4.84
C LEU A 758 4.78 -3.33 6.05
N ALA A 759 3.56 -3.05 6.53
CA ALA A 759 3.32 -2.23 7.70
C ALA A 759 3.83 -2.91 8.98
N ARG A 760 3.97 -2.13 10.05
CA ARG A 760 4.42 -2.64 11.35
C ARG A 760 3.32 -3.32 12.15
N ASN A 761 2.06 -3.07 11.85
CA ASN A 761 0.93 -3.77 12.49
C ASN A 761 0.10 -4.45 11.41
N LEU A 762 -0.02 -5.77 11.49
CA LEU A 762 -0.58 -6.61 10.43
C LEU A 762 -1.73 -7.43 11.01
N PRO A 763 -2.96 -6.90 10.99
CA PRO A 763 -4.14 -7.67 11.35
C PRO A 763 -4.54 -8.55 10.15
N VAL A 764 -4.55 -9.86 10.37
CA VAL A 764 -4.96 -10.86 9.37
C VAL A 764 -6.00 -11.77 10.01
N ALA A 765 -7.18 -11.88 9.40
CA ALA A 765 -8.20 -12.83 9.83
C ALA A 765 -8.36 -13.93 8.79
N LEU A 766 -8.39 -15.18 9.26
CA LEU A 766 -8.57 -16.39 8.45
C LEU A 766 -9.82 -17.12 8.95
N SER A 767 -10.76 -17.35 8.05
CA SER A 767 -11.97 -18.11 8.32
C SER A 767 -11.87 -19.48 7.65
N LEU A 768 -12.05 -20.55 8.41
CA LEU A 768 -12.06 -21.93 7.95
C LEU A 768 -13.50 -22.39 7.73
N THR A 769 -13.83 -22.77 6.50
CA THR A 769 -15.15 -23.34 6.16
C THR A 769 -15.02 -24.84 5.96
N LYS A 770 -15.82 -25.64 6.67
CA LYS A 770 -15.91 -27.09 6.47
C LYS A 770 -16.69 -27.38 5.19
N VAL A 771 -16.15 -28.23 4.32
CA VAL A 771 -16.84 -28.72 3.12
C VAL A 771 -16.86 -30.24 3.17
N VAL A 772 -18.08 -30.79 3.17
CA VAL A 772 -18.35 -32.22 3.21
C VAL A 772 -19.00 -32.60 1.89
N ASN A 773 -18.38 -33.52 1.14
CA ASN A 773 -19.00 -34.14 -0.02
C ASN A 773 -19.50 -35.53 0.35
N GLU A 774 -20.75 -35.82 0.06
CA GLU A 774 -21.41 -37.11 0.24
C GLU A 774 -21.71 -37.70 -1.14
N THR A 775 -21.23 -38.91 -1.41
CA THR A 775 -21.46 -39.64 -2.65
C THR A 775 -22.28 -40.89 -2.34
N LEU A 776 -23.53 -40.92 -2.82
CA LEU A 776 -24.44 -42.05 -2.57
C LEU A 776 -24.02 -43.29 -3.36
N SER A 777 -24.24 -44.49 -2.83
CA SER A 777 -24.01 -45.73 -3.58
C SER A 777 -25.07 -45.93 -4.67
N ILE A 778 -24.66 -46.48 -5.82
CA ILE A 778 -25.57 -46.82 -6.92
C ILE A 778 -26.45 -48.05 -6.59
N ASP A 779 -25.93 -48.97 -5.79
CA ASP A 779 -26.57 -50.25 -5.43
C ASP A 779 -27.26 -50.22 -4.05
N GLY A 780 -27.33 -49.03 -3.43
CA GLY A 780 -27.94 -48.84 -2.10
C GLY A 780 -27.05 -49.26 -0.92
N GLY A 781 -25.75 -49.42 -1.14
CA GLY A 781 -24.76 -49.53 -0.07
C GLY A 781 -24.53 -48.21 0.68
N ASP A 782 -23.64 -48.24 1.68
CA ASP A 782 -23.34 -47.05 2.49
C ASP A 782 -22.74 -45.91 1.64
N PRO A 783 -23.09 -44.64 1.93
CA PRO A 783 -22.53 -43.49 1.24
C PRO A 783 -21.06 -43.27 1.60
N ILE A 784 -20.30 -42.74 0.65
CA ILE A 784 -18.89 -42.36 0.81
C ILE A 784 -18.82 -40.86 1.12
N PHE A 785 -18.12 -40.50 2.18
CA PHE A 785 -17.93 -39.11 2.60
C PHE A 785 -16.50 -38.65 2.32
N SER A 786 -16.36 -37.40 1.87
CA SER A 786 -15.06 -36.72 1.82
C SER A 786 -15.13 -35.33 2.46
N GLY A 787 -14.10 -34.97 3.22
CA GLY A 787 -14.05 -33.70 3.96
C GLY A 787 -12.81 -32.88 3.58
N ILE A 788 -12.98 -31.56 3.48
CA ILE A 788 -11.88 -30.60 3.32
C ILE A 788 -12.21 -29.27 3.99
N TYR A 789 -11.19 -28.60 4.52
CA TYR A 789 -11.30 -27.20 4.94
C TYR A 789 -11.01 -26.24 3.78
N ILE A 790 -11.83 -25.21 3.64
CA ILE A 790 -11.57 -24.10 2.71
C ILE A 790 -11.23 -22.86 3.54
N PRO A 791 -9.96 -22.46 3.59
CA PRO A 791 -9.53 -21.23 4.25
C PRO A 791 -9.82 -19.99 3.39
N THR A 792 -10.38 -18.96 4.01
CA THR A 792 -10.67 -17.66 3.38
C THR A 792 -10.10 -16.52 4.23
N PHE A 793 -9.30 -15.65 3.62
CA PHE A 793 -8.76 -14.47 4.30
C PHE A 793 -9.72 -13.29 4.24
N THR A 794 -9.87 -12.60 5.36
CA THR A 794 -10.53 -11.29 5.47
C THR A 794 -9.50 -10.29 5.96
N VAL A 795 -9.06 -9.39 5.07
CA VAL A 795 -7.96 -8.45 5.36
C VAL A 795 -8.21 -7.12 4.67
N ASP A 796 -7.99 -6.01 5.38
CA ASP A 796 -7.84 -4.71 4.75
C ASP A 796 -6.44 -4.61 4.12
N TYR A 797 -6.42 -4.74 2.80
CA TYR A 797 -5.17 -4.75 2.05
C TYR A 797 -4.42 -3.40 2.13
N ASN A 798 -5.09 -2.27 2.40
CA ASN A 798 -4.40 -0.99 2.55
C ASN A 798 -3.72 -0.83 3.92
N SER A 799 -4.27 -1.42 4.98
CA SER A 799 -3.66 -1.36 6.32
C SER A 799 -2.38 -2.20 6.43
N LEU A 800 -2.21 -3.20 5.56
CA LEU A 800 -1.03 -4.07 5.57
C LEU A 800 0.25 -3.42 5.03
N PHE A 801 0.17 -2.27 4.36
CA PHE A 801 1.32 -1.72 3.65
C PHE A 801 1.54 -0.24 3.96
N PHE A 802 2.80 0.14 4.19
CA PHE A 802 3.23 1.53 4.27
C PHE A 802 3.76 2.02 2.92
N THR A 803 3.48 3.29 2.65
CA THR A 803 4.18 4.10 1.65
C THR A 803 5.54 4.55 2.20
N GLU A 804 6.42 5.03 1.32
CA GLU A 804 7.74 5.58 1.71
C GLU A 804 7.63 6.67 2.79
N ASP A 805 6.74 7.65 2.61
CA ASP A 805 6.53 8.75 3.55
C ASP A 805 6.04 8.27 4.92
N GLN A 806 5.12 7.30 4.95
CA GLN A 806 4.63 6.71 6.20
C GLN A 806 5.74 5.97 6.96
N PHE A 807 6.66 5.32 6.25
CA PHE A 807 7.77 4.62 6.87
C PHE A 807 8.80 5.57 7.46
N ILE A 808 9.20 6.61 6.71
CA ILE A 808 10.20 7.59 7.16
C ILE A 808 9.72 8.32 8.42
N ARG A 809 8.41 8.58 8.53
CA ARG A 809 7.80 9.24 9.70
C ARG A 809 7.54 8.29 10.87
N SER A 810 7.67 6.98 10.68
CA SER A 810 7.33 5.99 11.70
C SER A 810 8.42 5.88 12.77
N THR A 811 8.01 5.87 14.03
CA THR A 811 8.87 5.60 15.19
C THR A 811 8.75 4.16 15.69
N LEU A 812 7.92 3.33 15.04
CA LEU A 812 7.68 1.94 15.45
C LEU A 812 8.88 1.06 15.10
N THR A 813 9.40 0.35 16.09
CA THR A 813 10.54 -0.58 15.93
C THR A 813 10.15 -2.05 16.04
N LEU A 814 8.90 -2.34 16.37
CA LEU A 814 8.37 -3.68 16.50
C LEU A 814 7.36 -3.93 15.39
N THR A 815 7.48 -5.06 14.69
CA THR A 815 6.46 -5.53 13.75
C THR A 815 5.59 -6.57 14.44
N THR A 816 4.28 -6.39 14.44
CA THR A 816 3.30 -7.28 15.07
C THR A 816 2.35 -7.84 14.03
N LEU A 817 2.42 -9.14 13.77
CA LEU A 817 1.42 -9.86 12.98
C LEU A 817 0.42 -10.50 13.94
N THR A 818 -0.83 -10.08 13.84
CA THR A 818 -1.94 -10.69 14.57
C THR A 818 -2.76 -11.52 13.59
N LEU A 819 -2.67 -12.84 13.70
CA LEU A 819 -3.45 -13.78 12.91
C LEU A 819 -4.56 -14.38 13.77
N VAL A 820 -5.81 -14.15 13.38
CA VAL A 820 -6.99 -14.71 14.04
C VAL A 820 -7.59 -15.78 13.15
N ILE A 821 -7.54 -17.04 13.58
CA ILE A 821 -8.13 -18.18 12.87
C ILE A 821 -9.44 -18.54 13.56
N THR A 822 -10.52 -18.53 12.78
CA THR A 822 -11.88 -18.83 13.23
C THR A 822 -12.55 -19.81 12.27
N GLU A 823 -13.46 -20.63 12.78
CA GLU A 823 -14.35 -21.41 11.91
C GLU A 823 -15.63 -20.62 11.60
N THR A 824 -16.19 -20.84 10.40
CA THR A 824 -17.48 -20.27 10.03
C THR A 824 -18.62 -20.94 10.80
N PRO A 825 -19.73 -20.23 11.09
CA PRO A 825 -20.90 -20.79 11.80
C PRO A 825 -21.75 -21.74 10.92
N TYR A 826 -21.30 -22.02 9.70
CA TYR A 826 -21.94 -22.88 8.72
C TYR A 826 -20.90 -23.77 8.04
N TYR A 827 -21.37 -24.84 7.39
CA TYR A 827 -20.59 -25.71 6.52
C TYR A 827 -21.28 -25.88 5.17
N VAL A 828 -20.52 -26.31 4.17
CA VAL A 828 -21.04 -26.62 2.84
C VAL A 828 -21.19 -28.13 2.72
N LYS A 829 -22.41 -28.59 2.45
CA LYS A 829 -22.69 -29.99 2.15
C LYS A 829 -22.96 -30.13 0.66
N ASN A 830 -22.10 -30.88 0.00
CA ASN A 830 -22.21 -31.26 -1.39
C ASN A 830 -22.70 -32.70 -1.48
N LEU A 831 -23.70 -32.97 -2.32
CA LEU A 831 -24.30 -34.27 -2.47
C LEU A 831 -24.23 -34.70 -3.94
N GLN A 832 -23.67 -35.89 -4.17
CA GLN A 832 -23.65 -36.57 -5.45
C GLN A 832 -24.59 -37.76 -5.40
N GLN A 833 -25.56 -37.77 -6.32
CA GLN A 833 -26.55 -38.83 -6.47
C GLN A 833 -26.53 -39.37 -7.90
N PRO A 834 -26.83 -40.65 -8.13
CA PRO A 834 -27.04 -41.14 -9.50
C PRO A 834 -28.29 -40.49 -10.09
N ILE A 835 -28.23 -40.08 -11.37
CA ILE A 835 -29.41 -39.53 -12.08
C ILE A 835 -30.47 -40.62 -12.26
N ALA A 836 -30.03 -41.82 -12.63
CA ALA A 836 -30.92 -42.97 -12.74
C ALA A 836 -30.26 -44.23 -12.20
N LYS A 837 -31.03 -45.00 -11.44
CA LYS A 837 -30.61 -46.29 -10.88
C LYS A 837 -30.76 -47.40 -11.93
N PRO A 838 -30.05 -48.54 -11.79
CA PRO A 838 -30.17 -49.66 -12.73
C PRO A 838 -31.61 -50.13 -12.93
N SER A 839 -32.42 -50.18 -11.86
CA SER A 839 -33.83 -50.58 -11.93
C SER A 839 -34.71 -49.59 -12.68
N GLU A 840 -34.47 -48.29 -12.50
CA GLU A 840 -35.19 -47.21 -13.17
C GLU A 840 -34.88 -47.16 -14.66
N ILE A 841 -33.61 -47.34 -15.04
CA ILE A 841 -33.18 -47.41 -16.44
C ILE A 841 -33.83 -48.60 -17.15
N VAL A 842 -33.95 -49.76 -16.51
CA VAL A 842 -34.64 -50.92 -17.09
C VAL A 842 -36.11 -50.60 -17.34
N PHE A 843 -36.79 -49.99 -16.37
CA PHE A 843 -38.20 -49.60 -16.52
C PHE A 843 -38.40 -48.57 -17.63
N GLN A 844 -37.56 -47.53 -17.67
CA GLN A 844 -37.64 -46.47 -18.67
C GLN A 844 -37.29 -46.97 -20.08
N ASN A 845 -36.31 -47.88 -20.21
CA ASN A 845 -36.04 -48.55 -21.48
C ASN A 845 -37.27 -49.33 -21.98
N LEU A 846 -37.99 -50.05 -21.11
CA LEU A 846 -39.21 -50.78 -21.49
C LEU A 846 -40.32 -49.82 -21.96
N LEU A 847 -40.49 -48.70 -21.26
CA LEU A 847 -41.44 -47.66 -21.64
C LEU A 847 -41.07 -47.05 -22.99
N PHE A 848 -39.81 -46.71 -23.20
CA PHE A 848 -39.29 -46.19 -24.46
C PHE A 848 -39.47 -47.17 -25.63
N ILE A 849 -39.20 -48.47 -25.42
CA ILE A 849 -39.43 -49.53 -26.40
C ILE A 849 -40.92 -49.57 -26.79
N THR A 850 -41.81 -49.47 -25.81
CA THR A 850 -43.26 -49.47 -26.03
C THR A 850 -43.70 -48.27 -26.86
N VAL A 851 -43.22 -47.07 -26.52
CA VAL A 851 -43.49 -45.84 -27.29
C VAL A 851 -42.97 -45.95 -28.72
N CYS A 852 -41.78 -46.52 -28.93
CA CYS A 852 -41.26 -46.77 -30.28
C CYS A 852 -42.18 -47.71 -31.06
N LEU A 853 -42.62 -48.82 -30.46
CA LEU A 853 -43.54 -49.75 -31.10
C LEU A 853 -44.89 -49.08 -31.46
N GLU A 854 -45.43 -48.26 -30.57
CA GLU A 854 -46.66 -47.50 -30.80
C GLU A 854 -46.50 -46.45 -31.92
N LEU A 855 -45.41 -45.69 -31.92
CA LEU A 855 -45.13 -44.68 -32.94
C LEU A 855 -45.00 -45.32 -34.33
N PHE A 856 -44.24 -46.39 -34.46
CA PHE A 856 -44.11 -47.11 -35.74
C PHE A 856 -45.44 -47.80 -36.12
N GLY A 857 -46.22 -48.27 -35.15
CA GLY A 857 -47.59 -48.76 -35.36
C GLY A 857 -48.52 -47.67 -35.92
N LEU A 858 -48.45 -46.45 -35.38
CA LEU A 858 -49.20 -45.28 -35.86
C LEU A 858 -48.74 -44.84 -37.26
N ILE A 859 -47.43 -44.83 -37.53
CA ILE A 859 -46.89 -44.53 -38.87
C ILE A 859 -47.40 -45.56 -39.89
N PHE A 860 -47.41 -46.85 -39.53
CA PHE A 860 -47.95 -47.92 -40.37
C PHE A 860 -49.45 -47.74 -40.62
N LEU A 861 -50.22 -47.42 -39.58
CA LEU A 861 -51.65 -47.13 -39.69
C LEU A 861 -51.91 -45.92 -40.60
N SER A 862 -51.11 -44.86 -40.45
CA SER A 862 -51.17 -43.64 -41.26
C SER A 862 -50.84 -43.93 -42.72
N TYR A 863 -49.81 -44.74 -42.99
CA TYR A 863 -49.50 -45.20 -44.34
C TYR A 863 -50.67 -45.95 -44.98
N LYS A 864 -51.32 -46.84 -44.20
CA LYS A 864 -52.47 -47.64 -44.65
C LYS A 864 -53.69 -46.78 -44.98
N LEU A 865 -54.01 -45.81 -44.14
CA LEU A 865 -55.23 -45.02 -44.24
C LEU A 865 -55.11 -43.81 -45.17
N LEU A 866 -53.94 -43.16 -45.25
CA LEU A 866 -53.75 -41.92 -46.01
C LEU A 866 -52.93 -42.13 -47.29
N PHE A 867 -51.73 -42.71 -47.18
CA PHE A 867 -50.78 -42.74 -48.29
C PHE A 867 -51.14 -43.77 -49.36
N LYS A 868 -51.53 -44.99 -48.96
CA LYS A 868 -51.90 -46.07 -49.89
C LYS A 868 -53.06 -45.67 -50.82
N PRO A 869 -54.21 -45.15 -50.34
CA PRO A 869 -55.29 -44.73 -51.23
C PRO A 869 -54.88 -43.55 -52.12
N PHE A 870 -54.10 -42.60 -51.61
CA PHE A 870 -53.61 -41.46 -52.40
C PHE A 870 -52.70 -41.91 -53.57
N TYR A 871 -51.74 -42.79 -53.29
CA TYR A 871 -50.84 -43.38 -54.29
C TYR A 871 -51.61 -44.15 -55.38
N LEU A 872 -52.59 -44.95 -55.00
CA LEU A 872 -53.45 -45.67 -55.95
C LEU A 872 -54.27 -44.72 -56.82
N ASN A 873 -54.70 -43.57 -56.28
CA ASN A 873 -55.48 -42.58 -57.02
C ASN A 873 -54.61 -41.82 -58.05
N VAL A 874 -53.38 -41.46 -57.69
CA VAL A 874 -52.40 -40.82 -58.60
C VAL A 874 -52.04 -41.76 -59.76
N LEU A 875 -51.83 -43.06 -59.48
CA LEU A 875 -51.55 -44.07 -60.51
C LEU A 875 -52.72 -44.30 -61.47
N LYS A 876 -53.97 -44.23 -60.99
CA LYS A 876 -55.16 -44.31 -61.86
C LYS A 876 -55.20 -43.15 -62.85
N LYS A 877 -54.90 -41.94 -62.38
CA LYS A 877 -54.84 -40.72 -63.20
C LYS A 877 -53.76 -40.78 -64.30
N TYR A 878 -52.64 -41.46 -64.03
CA TYR A 878 -51.56 -41.65 -65.00
C TYR A 878 -51.87 -42.74 -66.05
N ARG A 879 -52.82 -43.65 -65.79
CA ARG A 879 -53.18 -44.75 -66.69
C ARG A 879 -54.13 -44.32 -67.80
N ASP A 880 -55.04 -43.39 -67.51
CA ASP A 880 -56.04 -42.94 -68.49
C ASP A 880 -55.44 -41.98 -69.55
N GLY A 881 -54.29 -41.36 -69.28
CA GLY A 881 -53.59 -40.49 -70.23
C GLY A 881 -52.90 -41.22 -71.40
N ARG A 882 -52.62 -42.53 -71.31
CA ARG A 882 -51.87 -43.29 -72.34
C ARG A 882 -52.73 -43.91 -73.44
N HIS A 883 -54.05 -43.96 -73.30
CA HIS A 883 -54.93 -44.54 -74.34
C HIS A 883 -55.19 -43.57 -75.51
N HIS A 884 -55.04 -42.27 -75.30
CA HIS A 884 -55.34 -41.25 -76.31
C HIS A 884 -54.25 -41.07 -77.38
N GLU A 885 -53.01 -41.52 -77.13
CA GLU A 885 -51.83 -41.27 -77.98
C GLU A 885 -51.56 -42.36 -79.03
N SER A 886 -52.38 -43.42 -79.09
CA SER A 886 -52.15 -44.60 -79.94
C SER A 886 -52.92 -44.64 -81.26
N VAL A 887 -53.80 -43.66 -81.54
CA VAL A 887 -54.62 -43.60 -82.78
C VAL A 887 -53.99 -42.73 -83.88
N GLU A 888 -52.98 -41.90 -83.58
CA GLU A 888 -52.50 -40.85 -84.49
C GLU A 888 -51.20 -41.19 -85.27
N LYS A 889 -50.55 -42.33 -85.01
CA LYS A 889 -49.19 -42.62 -85.51
C LYS A 889 -49.02 -43.70 -86.59
N GLN A 890 -50.08 -44.26 -87.17
CA GLN A 890 -49.94 -45.30 -88.22
C GLN A 890 -50.41 -44.92 -89.64
N ASN A 891 -50.84 -43.67 -89.88
CA ASN A 891 -51.29 -43.21 -91.21
C ASN A 891 -50.21 -42.51 -92.06
N LEU A 892 -48.92 -42.55 -91.70
CA LEU A 892 -47.93 -41.68 -92.35
C LEU A 892 -46.58 -42.29 -92.74
N ASN A 893 -46.45 -43.61 -92.86
CA ASN A 893 -45.24 -44.29 -93.37
C ASN A 893 -45.68 -45.66 -93.93
N GLU A 894 -45.47 -46.10 -95.16
CA GLU A 894 -44.51 -45.73 -96.19
C GLU A 894 -45.02 -46.25 -97.55
N HIS A 895 -44.90 -45.41 -98.57
CA HIS A 895 -45.06 -45.73 -99.98
C HIS A 895 -43.66 -45.55 -100.60
N ILE A 896 -42.74 -46.50 -100.42
CA ILE A 896 -41.47 -46.56 -101.17
C ILE A 896 -41.20 -48.02 -101.54
N ILE A 897 -41.10 -48.26 -102.84
CA ILE A 897 -41.19 -49.54 -103.56
C ILE A 897 -39.80 -49.99 -104.04
N SER A 898 -39.53 -51.29 -103.83
CA SER A 898 -38.73 -52.29 -104.60
C SER A 898 -37.35 -51.98 -105.22
N PHE A 899 -36.39 -52.92 -105.04
CA PHE A 899 -35.73 -53.62 -106.16
C PHE A 899 -35.06 -54.96 -105.70
N ASP A 900 -35.38 -56.03 -106.45
CA ASP A 900 -34.88 -57.41 -106.70
C ASP A 900 -34.17 -58.29 -105.62
N GLU A 901 -34.60 -59.53 -105.30
CA GLU A 901 -34.69 -60.83 -106.05
C GLU A 901 -33.28 -61.52 -106.17
N VAL A 902 -32.96 -62.74 -105.70
CA VAL A 902 -33.38 -64.10 -106.15
C VAL A 902 -32.70 -65.21 -105.27
N GLN A 903 -33.47 -66.28 -104.95
CA GLN A 903 -33.12 -67.70 -104.63
C GLN A 903 -32.22 -68.07 -103.42
N SER A 904 -32.36 -69.20 -102.72
CA SER A 904 -33.30 -70.36 -102.60
C SER A 904 -32.66 -71.27 -101.51
N ILE A 905 -33.37 -72.00 -100.65
CA ILE A 905 -33.95 -73.33 -100.86
C ILE A 905 -34.67 -73.72 -99.55
N SER A 906 -35.83 -74.35 -99.72
CA SER A 906 -36.66 -74.99 -98.69
C SER A 906 -36.03 -76.23 -98.07
N PHE A 907 -36.05 -76.27 -96.73
CA PHE A 907 -36.65 -77.34 -95.93
C PHE A 907 -37.47 -76.69 -94.82
#